data_AF-D8LDE3-F1
#
_entry.id   AF-D8LDE3-F1
#
_cell.length_a   1.000
_cell.length_b   1.000
_cell.length_c   1.000
_cell.angle_alpha   90.00
_cell.angle_beta   90.00
_cell.angle_gamma   90.00
#
_symmetry.space_group_name_H-M   'P 1'
#
loop_
_entity.id
_entity.type
_entity.pdbx_description
1 polymer ?
#
loop_
_entity_poly.entity_id
_entity_poly.type
_entity_poly.pdbx_seq_one_letter_code
_entity_poly.pdbx_strand_id
1 'polypeptide(L)'
;MASAISLMLLAGVYPYYSAATSTPSYDPIAGWTPVSDVVEHSKLDLDTLAMETNADLQTDEGFTVAYEAYSLGGNSMYSEDGFRTIQAFWTDAEEKLGGEKWFEVYQAYWGAPDYADRFTSAACTGTGSYETVEPVVRAEACTKGAQYQNVWMYVIHEMENAVGACNRGDNGAADGGPHYWDEAWAFYAGSLEGESGNADGDGKMLYALAQKRCGNFGTCGGADGITGTAAINDDILELIGAGSGYLLEGKCAEAEEAKESIVQLMTVPLVQATLRYLYRADPASDYDGDAKHWAELWAFAAAILPLIDECSADVAHTVRSNSDIDSEHAPVSAGFVAVKEELESIYSCLGMTCDQVGGLLAGDSTTDYVPGLEPCGGEEEPTDSSFDPIAGWTPVSDVVEHSKIDLDTLAMETNADLQTEEGFTAAYEAYSLGGNSMYGEEGFRTIQAFSTDAEEKLGGEKWFEVYQAYWGAPDYADRFTSAACTGTGSYETVEPVVRAEACTKGAQYQNVWMYVIHEMENAVGACNRGDNGAADGGPHHWDEAWAFYAGSLEGESGNADGDGKMLYALAQKRCGNFGTCGGADGITGTAAINDDILELIGAGSGYLLEGKCAEAEEAKESIVQLMTVPLVQATLRYLYRADPASDYDGDAKHWAELWAFAAAILPLIDECSADVAHTVRSNSDIDSEHAPVSAGFVAVKEELESIYSCLGMTCDQVGGLLAGDSTTDYVPGLEPCGGEEEPTEPAASGCYRDAKDDRRLAMGPMSSRDMTPTLCNEYCAGQYASFYAVQYGRECWCGDDSTDYAKLGALDMTECAYPCTGDGDLTCGGFDSFEIFSLPAETSQGHLGCYADEQDDRLFRADKIRLDENGVEACRAACSGSPLFGLQYGRECWCGTEDEDYTKHGASTDCDYPCRGNEDYTCGGFDAMNIFEA
;
A
#
# COMPACT_ATOMS: atom_id res chain seq x y z
N MET A 1 -24.78 -6.93 -5.26
CA MET A 1 -25.89 -6.32 -4.48
C MET A 1 -25.81 -4.82 -4.71
N ALA A 2 -26.92 -4.15 -4.98
CA ALA A 2 -26.97 -2.76 -5.44
C ALA A 2 -26.52 -1.72 -4.40
N SER A 3 -25.88 -0.65 -4.92
CA SER A 3 -25.64 0.70 -4.36
C SER A 3 -24.60 0.89 -3.24
N ALA A 4 -23.59 1.72 -3.51
CA ALA A 4 -23.52 3.08 -2.95
C ALA A 4 -22.34 3.92 -3.52
N ILE A 5 -22.58 4.65 -4.61
CA ILE A 5 -21.88 5.93 -4.87
C ILE A 5 -22.57 6.96 -3.96
N SER A 6 -21.88 7.41 -2.91
CA SER A 6 -22.40 8.44 -2.00
C SER A 6 -21.99 9.82 -2.50
N LEU A 7 -22.83 10.37 -3.38
CA LEU A 7 -22.80 11.76 -3.82
C LEU A 7 -23.26 12.66 -2.66
N MET A 8 -22.36 13.48 -2.11
CA MET A 8 -22.77 14.59 -1.23
C MET A 8 -23.43 15.68 -2.06
N LEU A 9 -24.78 15.73 -2.08
CA LEU A 9 -25.53 16.95 -2.37
C LEU A 9 -26.99 16.81 -1.90
N LEU A 10 -27.38 17.61 -0.89
CA LEU A 10 -28.47 18.61 -0.95
C LEU A 10 -29.00 18.99 0.44
N ALA A 11 -28.97 20.29 0.76
CA ALA A 11 -30.19 21.05 1.06
C ALA A 11 -29.87 22.54 1.30
N GLY A 12 -30.12 23.37 0.29
CA GLY A 12 -30.06 24.82 0.39
C GLY A 12 -31.03 25.49 -0.57
N VAL A 13 -32.32 25.51 -0.23
CA VAL A 13 -33.35 26.27 -0.95
C VAL A 13 -33.07 27.76 -0.84
N TYR A 14 -32.83 28.47 -1.96
CA TYR A 14 -33.17 29.90 -2.08
C TYR A 14 -33.69 30.29 -3.48
N PRO A 15 -34.58 31.30 -3.59
CA PRO A 15 -35.51 31.47 -4.72
C PRO A 15 -35.11 32.56 -5.74
N TYR A 16 -35.65 32.40 -6.97
CA TYR A 16 -35.99 33.42 -7.99
C TYR A 16 -34.87 34.25 -8.65
N TYR A 17 -34.68 34.05 -9.96
CA TYR A 17 -35.05 35.04 -11.01
C TYR A 17 -35.15 34.42 -12.43
N SER A 18 -36.35 34.52 -13.01
CA SER A 18 -36.77 34.62 -14.44
C SER A 18 -35.66 34.69 -15.51
N ALA A 19 -35.69 34.01 -16.66
CA ALA A 19 -36.81 33.70 -17.57
C ALA A 19 -36.54 32.41 -18.38
N ALA A 20 -37.56 31.54 -18.49
CA ALA A 20 -37.53 30.39 -19.38
C ALA A 20 -37.80 30.85 -20.83
N THR A 21 -36.74 30.99 -21.63
CA THR A 21 -36.83 30.77 -23.07
C THR A 21 -36.90 29.27 -23.29
N SER A 22 -37.92 28.78 -23.99
CA SER A 22 -38.00 27.38 -24.40
C SER A 22 -36.80 27.07 -25.28
N THR A 23 -35.82 26.35 -24.73
CA THR A 23 -34.76 25.72 -25.54
C THR A 23 -35.42 24.81 -26.56
N PRO A 24 -34.97 24.81 -27.83
CA PRO A 24 -35.38 23.79 -28.78
C PRO A 24 -35.06 22.42 -28.19
N SER A 25 -36.00 21.48 -28.24
CA SER A 25 -35.75 20.07 -27.93
C SER A 25 -35.37 19.42 -29.25
N TYR A 26 -34.18 18.86 -29.33
CA TYR A 26 -33.71 18.07 -30.46
C TYR A 26 -34.07 16.59 -30.25
N ASP A 27 -34.11 15.83 -31.35
CA ASP A 27 -34.47 14.41 -31.29
C ASP A 27 -33.37 13.64 -30.55
N PRO A 28 -33.71 12.77 -29.58
CA PRO A 28 -32.72 11.99 -28.86
C PRO A 28 -31.95 11.02 -29.77
N ILE A 29 -30.68 10.76 -29.43
CA ILE A 29 -29.82 9.77 -30.07
C ILE A 29 -29.28 8.87 -28.98
N ALA A 30 -29.59 7.59 -29.02
CA ALA A 30 -29.10 6.58 -28.08
C ALA A 30 -29.26 6.95 -26.58
N GLY A 31 -30.38 7.58 -26.20
CA GLY A 31 -30.67 7.98 -24.83
C GLY A 31 -30.21 9.39 -24.45
N TRP A 32 -29.30 10.01 -25.21
CA TRP A 32 -28.91 11.41 -25.03
C TRP A 32 -29.90 12.34 -25.73
N THR A 33 -30.24 13.47 -25.09
CA THR A 33 -30.99 14.56 -25.74
C THR A 33 -30.04 15.73 -26.02
N PRO A 34 -29.59 15.93 -27.27
CA PRO A 34 -28.67 16.99 -27.62
C PRO A 34 -29.19 18.39 -27.29
N VAL A 35 -28.27 19.31 -27.05
CA VAL A 35 -28.55 20.75 -26.87
C VAL A 35 -28.42 21.54 -28.18
N SER A 36 -27.96 20.87 -29.24
CA SER A 36 -27.80 21.36 -30.62
C SER A 36 -28.39 20.40 -31.67
N ASP A 37 -28.55 20.86 -32.91
CA ASP A 37 -29.06 20.03 -34.02
C ASP A 37 -27.94 19.18 -34.63
N VAL A 38 -27.82 17.93 -34.19
CA VAL A 38 -26.80 16.98 -34.66
C VAL A 38 -27.39 15.73 -35.32
N VAL A 39 -28.68 15.76 -35.68
CA VAL A 39 -29.35 14.59 -36.26
C VAL A 39 -28.69 14.18 -37.58
N GLU A 40 -28.31 15.13 -38.43
CA GLU A 40 -27.59 14.81 -39.68
C GLU A 40 -26.18 14.26 -39.44
N HIS A 41 -25.49 14.63 -38.35
CA HIS A 41 -24.19 14.05 -37.98
C HIS A 41 -24.31 12.56 -37.66
N SER A 42 -25.37 12.19 -36.93
CA SER A 42 -25.61 10.79 -36.55
C SER A 42 -25.81 9.85 -37.74
N LYS A 43 -26.24 10.36 -38.90
CA LYS A 43 -26.50 9.57 -40.12
C LYS A 43 -25.25 9.11 -40.86
N LEU A 44 -24.05 9.45 -40.39
CA LEU A 44 -22.81 8.93 -40.96
C LEU A 44 -22.73 7.39 -40.87
N ASP A 45 -23.40 6.81 -39.88
CA ASP A 45 -23.52 5.36 -39.70
C ASP A 45 -24.26 4.65 -40.83
N LEU A 46 -25.12 5.35 -41.57
CA LEU A 46 -25.79 4.84 -42.77
C LEU A 46 -24.82 4.73 -43.96
N ASP A 47 -23.77 5.54 -44.00
CA ASP A 47 -22.70 5.41 -45.00
C ASP A 47 -21.86 4.16 -44.69
N THR A 48 -21.54 3.92 -43.41
CA THR A 48 -20.93 2.66 -42.96
C THR A 48 -21.83 1.45 -43.21
N LEU A 49 -23.15 1.55 -42.97
CA LEU A 49 -24.11 0.51 -43.33
C LEU A 49 -24.06 0.20 -44.83
N ALA A 50 -23.99 1.24 -45.68
CA ALA A 50 -23.89 1.07 -47.12
C ALA A 50 -22.60 0.37 -47.54
N MET A 51 -21.48 0.60 -46.85
CA MET A 51 -20.22 -0.14 -47.07
C MET A 51 -20.38 -1.64 -46.83
N GLU A 52 -21.21 -2.05 -45.88
CA GLU A 52 -21.41 -3.46 -45.52
C GLU A 52 -22.53 -4.15 -46.31
N THR A 53 -23.70 -3.51 -46.47
CA THR A 53 -24.91 -4.20 -46.98
C THR A 53 -25.16 -4.00 -48.46
N ASN A 54 -24.61 -2.93 -49.06
CA ASN A 54 -24.83 -2.61 -50.47
C ASN A 54 -23.67 -3.08 -51.37
N ALA A 55 -22.58 -3.54 -50.77
CA ALA A 55 -21.38 -4.01 -51.45
C ALA A 55 -21.23 -5.54 -51.37
N ASP A 56 -21.04 -6.19 -52.52
CA ASP A 56 -20.52 -7.56 -52.55
C ASP A 56 -18.99 -7.53 -52.39
N LEU A 57 -18.54 -7.45 -51.12
CA LEU A 57 -17.13 -7.38 -50.72
C LEU A 57 -16.32 -8.67 -51.01
N GLN A 58 -16.68 -9.39 -52.06
CA GLN A 58 -15.93 -10.46 -52.70
C GLN A 58 -15.55 -10.11 -54.14
N THR A 59 -15.98 -8.94 -54.64
CA THR A 59 -15.79 -8.47 -56.02
C THR A 59 -15.22 -7.06 -56.05
N ASP A 60 -14.45 -6.74 -57.09
CA ASP A 60 -13.92 -5.37 -57.29
C ASP A 60 -15.04 -4.33 -57.42
N GLU A 61 -16.20 -4.72 -57.98
CA GLU A 61 -17.38 -3.85 -58.07
C GLU A 61 -17.96 -3.55 -56.67
N GLY A 62 -18.08 -4.55 -55.80
CA GLY A 62 -18.50 -4.34 -54.42
C GLY A 62 -17.53 -3.48 -53.62
N PHE A 63 -16.22 -3.71 -53.76
CA PHE A 63 -15.20 -2.84 -53.16
C PHE A 63 -15.28 -1.39 -53.65
N THR A 64 -15.62 -1.19 -54.93
CA THR A 64 -15.86 0.15 -55.47
C THR A 64 -17.07 0.81 -54.80
N VAL A 65 -18.18 0.08 -54.64
CA VAL A 65 -19.38 0.59 -53.94
C VAL A 65 -19.07 0.97 -52.48
N ALA A 66 -18.33 0.13 -51.77
CA ALA A 66 -17.92 0.44 -50.40
C ALA A 66 -16.99 1.66 -50.33
N TYR A 67 -16.02 1.76 -51.24
CA TYR A 67 -15.15 2.92 -51.32
C TYR A 67 -15.91 4.21 -51.68
N GLU A 68 -16.93 4.15 -52.54
CA GLU A 68 -17.80 5.28 -52.84
C GLU A 68 -18.61 5.72 -51.62
N ALA A 69 -19.18 4.80 -50.84
CA ALA A 69 -19.86 5.13 -49.59
C ALA A 69 -18.90 5.81 -48.58
N TYR A 70 -17.66 5.33 -48.47
CA TYR A 70 -16.63 5.90 -47.61
C TYR A 70 -16.15 7.30 -48.07
N SER A 71 -15.90 7.47 -49.37
CA SER A 71 -15.23 8.67 -49.94
C SER A 71 -16.19 9.78 -50.38
N LEU A 72 -17.40 9.42 -50.84
CA LEU A 72 -18.40 10.35 -51.35
C LEU A 72 -19.58 10.53 -50.38
N GLY A 73 -19.80 9.56 -49.48
CA GLY A 73 -20.96 9.55 -48.58
C GLY A 73 -22.29 9.51 -49.33
N GLY A 74 -23.37 9.65 -48.60
CA GLY A 74 -24.71 9.74 -49.17
C GLY A 74 -25.84 9.96 -48.19
N ASN A 75 -25.55 9.97 -46.88
CA ASN A 75 -26.58 10.01 -45.86
C ASN A 75 -26.43 11.16 -44.85
N SER A 76 -25.21 11.52 -44.44
CA SER A 76 -24.97 12.64 -43.52
C SER A 76 -24.87 13.98 -44.26
N MET A 77 -25.92 14.78 -44.30
CA MET A 77 -25.92 16.05 -45.04
C MET A 77 -25.28 17.20 -44.25
N TYR A 78 -24.34 17.95 -44.85
CA TYR A 78 -23.86 19.23 -44.29
C TYR A 78 -24.38 20.45 -45.07
N SER A 79 -24.95 20.26 -46.26
CA SER A 79 -25.58 21.33 -47.06
C SER A 79 -26.62 20.76 -48.04
N GLU A 80 -27.38 21.62 -48.74
CA GLU A 80 -28.44 21.21 -49.68
C GLU A 80 -27.96 20.22 -50.77
N ASP A 81 -26.68 20.28 -51.15
CA ASP A 81 -26.08 19.45 -52.22
C ASP A 81 -24.82 18.67 -51.75
N GLY A 82 -24.51 18.64 -50.45
CA GLY A 82 -23.23 18.11 -49.95
C GLY A 82 -23.37 17.17 -48.74
N PHE A 83 -22.62 16.06 -48.79
CA PHE A 83 -22.56 15.04 -47.74
C PHE A 83 -21.22 15.06 -47.01
N ARG A 84 -21.25 14.86 -45.69
CA ARG A 84 -20.07 14.55 -44.89
C ARG A 84 -19.61 13.16 -45.30
N THR A 85 -18.31 12.95 -45.33
CA THR A 85 -17.74 11.65 -45.71
C THR A 85 -16.68 11.27 -44.68
N ILE A 86 -16.55 9.98 -44.42
CA ILE A 86 -15.57 9.47 -43.45
C ILE A 86 -14.16 9.80 -43.94
N GLN A 87 -13.91 9.71 -45.26
CA GLN A 87 -12.62 10.12 -45.84
C GLN A 87 -12.30 11.61 -45.61
N ALA A 88 -13.29 12.49 -45.61
CA ALA A 88 -13.06 13.94 -45.49
C ALA A 88 -12.53 14.34 -44.10
N PHE A 89 -12.65 13.49 -43.09
CA PHE A 89 -12.02 13.67 -41.78
C PHE A 89 -10.50 13.84 -41.90
N TRP A 90 -9.87 13.21 -42.90
CA TRP A 90 -8.43 13.20 -43.09
C TRP A 90 -7.92 14.19 -44.14
N THR A 91 -8.83 14.87 -44.85
CA THR A 91 -8.42 15.96 -45.76
C THR A 91 -7.85 17.09 -44.92
N ASP A 92 -6.61 17.52 -45.21
CA ASP A 92 -5.89 18.54 -44.43
C ASP A 92 -5.79 18.19 -42.92
N ALA A 93 -5.65 16.90 -42.57
CA ALA A 93 -5.66 16.41 -41.19
C ALA A 93 -4.70 17.17 -40.26
N GLU A 94 -3.47 17.44 -40.71
CA GLU A 94 -2.47 18.22 -39.94
C GLU A 94 -2.97 19.64 -39.59
N GLU A 95 -3.72 20.28 -40.50
CA GLU A 95 -4.28 21.62 -40.25
C GLU A 95 -5.48 21.56 -39.31
N LYS A 96 -6.26 20.48 -39.38
CA LYS A 96 -7.52 20.33 -38.63
C LYS A 96 -7.30 19.80 -37.21
N LEU A 97 -6.50 18.74 -37.05
CA LEU A 97 -6.30 17.99 -35.80
C LEU A 97 -4.93 18.29 -35.15
N GLY A 98 -4.03 19.02 -35.82
CA GLY A 98 -2.69 19.29 -35.31
C GLY A 98 -2.69 20.00 -33.95
N GLY A 99 -1.92 19.47 -33.00
CA GLY A 99 -1.89 19.95 -31.61
C GLY A 99 -2.89 19.29 -30.66
N GLU A 100 -3.74 18.38 -31.13
CA GLU A 100 -4.58 17.53 -30.29
C GLU A 100 -3.79 16.33 -29.76
N LYS A 101 -3.89 16.05 -28.45
CA LYS A 101 -3.07 15.04 -27.76
C LYS A 101 -3.08 13.69 -28.49
N TRP A 102 -4.28 13.13 -28.70
CA TRP A 102 -4.41 11.79 -29.27
C TRP A 102 -4.10 11.74 -30.77
N PHE A 103 -4.34 12.82 -31.51
CA PHE A 103 -3.91 12.90 -32.91
C PHE A 103 -2.39 12.83 -33.03
N GLU A 104 -1.65 13.58 -32.21
CA GLU A 104 -0.18 13.60 -32.19
C GLU A 104 0.41 12.20 -31.93
N VAL A 105 -0.14 11.48 -30.94
CA VAL A 105 0.26 10.10 -30.61
C VAL A 105 0.04 9.16 -31.80
N TYR A 106 -1.15 9.21 -32.40
CA TYR A 106 -1.50 8.31 -33.51
C TYR A 106 -0.69 8.61 -34.78
N GLN A 107 -0.51 9.88 -35.14
CA GLN A 107 0.28 10.22 -36.32
C GLN A 107 1.76 9.89 -36.15
N ALA A 108 2.30 10.00 -34.92
CA ALA A 108 3.67 9.63 -34.61
C ALA A 108 3.88 8.12 -34.79
N TYR A 109 2.97 7.30 -34.25
CA TYR A 109 3.02 5.84 -34.36
C TYR A 109 2.95 5.37 -35.82
N TRP A 110 1.97 5.88 -36.58
CA TRP A 110 1.76 5.47 -37.97
C TRP A 110 2.67 6.20 -38.97
N GLY A 111 3.34 7.26 -38.54
CA GLY A 111 4.23 8.08 -39.37
C GLY A 111 3.51 8.89 -40.46
N ALA A 112 2.21 9.15 -40.30
CA ALA A 112 1.41 9.88 -41.28
C ALA A 112 0.17 10.55 -40.64
N PRO A 113 -0.11 11.83 -40.94
CA PRO A 113 -1.30 12.52 -40.42
C PRO A 113 -2.61 11.99 -41.02
N ASP A 114 -2.55 11.30 -42.17
CA ASP A 114 -3.68 10.68 -42.87
C ASP A 114 -3.77 9.16 -42.62
N TYR A 115 -3.26 8.67 -41.49
CA TYR A 115 -3.06 7.23 -41.25
C TYR A 115 -4.33 6.38 -41.40
N ALA A 116 -5.47 6.80 -40.85
CA ALA A 116 -6.68 5.97 -40.88
C ALA A 116 -7.33 5.93 -42.27
N ASP A 117 -7.22 7.02 -43.03
CA ASP A 117 -7.62 7.02 -44.45
C ASP A 117 -6.70 6.11 -45.25
N ARG A 118 -5.39 6.17 -45.04
CA ARG A 118 -4.44 5.26 -45.70
C ARG A 118 -4.78 3.81 -45.45
N PHE A 119 -5.06 3.44 -44.19
CA PHE A 119 -5.48 2.09 -43.82
C PHE A 119 -6.74 1.67 -44.58
N THR A 120 -7.78 2.50 -44.52
CA THR A 120 -9.12 2.18 -45.04
C THR A 120 -9.16 2.21 -46.57
N SER A 121 -8.63 3.26 -47.17
CA SER A 121 -8.53 3.41 -48.63
C SER A 121 -7.68 2.30 -49.23
N ALA A 122 -6.56 1.90 -48.60
CA ALA A 122 -5.74 0.80 -49.10
C ALA A 122 -6.50 -0.53 -49.09
N ALA A 123 -7.23 -0.83 -48.01
CA ALA A 123 -8.05 -2.03 -47.90
C ALA A 123 -9.18 -2.06 -48.95
N CYS A 124 -9.94 -0.97 -49.06
CA CYS A 124 -11.05 -0.87 -49.99
C CYS A 124 -10.57 -0.94 -51.45
N THR A 125 -9.46 -0.28 -51.80
CA THR A 125 -8.94 -0.26 -53.18
C THR A 125 -8.02 -1.44 -53.53
N GLY A 126 -7.57 -2.21 -52.54
CA GLY A 126 -6.67 -3.35 -52.74
C GLY A 126 -5.26 -2.90 -53.11
N THR A 127 -4.72 -1.95 -52.36
CA THR A 127 -3.37 -1.40 -52.56
C THR A 127 -2.50 -1.57 -51.31
N GLY A 128 -1.20 -1.36 -51.44
CA GLY A 128 -0.25 -1.52 -50.32
C GLY A 128 -0.26 -2.96 -49.77
N SER A 129 -0.32 -3.08 -48.45
CA SER A 129 -0.44 -4.34 -47.68
C SER A 129 -1.60 -5.23 -48.15
N TYR A 130 -2.60 -4.65 -48.81
CA TYR A 130 -3.81 -5.34 -49.24
C TYR A 130 -3.79 -5.79 -50.71
N GLU A 131 -2.69 -5.58 -51.46
CA GLU A 131 -2.63 -5.89 -52.90
C GLU A 131 -2.71 -7.39 -53.18
N THR A 132 -2.17 -8.24 -52.30
CA THR A 132 -2.07 -9.69 -52.50
C THR A 132 -2.90 -10.54 -51.55
N VAL A 133 -3.68 -9.92 -50.66
CA VAL A 133 -4.50 -10.63 -49.68
C VAL A 133 -5.87 -11.01 -50.26
N GLU A 134 -6.54 -11.97 -49.61
CA GLU A 134 -7.85 -12.43 -50.06
C GLU A 134 -8.93 -11.34 -49.90
N PRO A 135 -10.00 -11.35 -50.73
CA PRO A 135 -11.08 -10.37 -50.63
C PRO A 135 -11.69 -10.26 -49.23
N VAL A 136 -11.79 -11.36 -48.49
CA VAL A 136 -12.31 -11.32 -47.12
C VAL A 136 -11.44 -10.48 -46.19
N VAL A 137 -10.11 -10.51 -46.33
CA VAL A 137 -9.20 -9.71 -45.51
C VAL A 137 -9.39 -8.23 -45.79
N ARG A 138 -9.51 -7.89 -47.07
CA ARG A 138 -9.82 -6.52 -47.52
C ARG A 138 -11.17 -6.04 -47.01
N ALA A 139 -12.18 -6.90 -47.02
CA ALA A 139 -13.54 -6.56 -46.63
C ALA A 139 -13.61 -6.10 -45.16
N GLU A 140 -12.98 -6.88 -44.28
CA GLU A 140 -12.96 -6.60 -42.85
C GLU A 140 -12.16 -5.32 -42.55
N ALA A 141 -10.97 -5.16 -43.14
CA ALA A 141 -10.17 -3.94 -42.94
C ALA A 141 -10.82 -2.68 -43.54
N CYS A 142 -11.49 -2.78 -44.69
CA CYS A 142 -12.18 -1.65 -45.34
C CYS A 142 -13.35 -1.14 -44.48
N THR A 143 -14.16 -2.04 -43.93
CA THR A 143 -15.36 -1.65 -43.16
C THR A 143 -15.00 -1.23 -41.73
N LYS A 144 -14.20 -2.05 -41.03
CA LYS A 144 -13.80 -1.79 -39.65
C LYS A 144 -12.80 -0.64 -39.53
N GLY A 145 -11.94 -0.42 -40.53
CA GLY A 145 -11.06 0.75 -40.57
C GLY A 145 -11.85 2.07 -40.58
N ALA A 146 -12.93 2.13 -41.37
CA ALA A 146 -13.85 3.27 -41.37
C ALA A 146 -14.52 3.47 -40.00
N GLN A 147 -14.95 2.38 -39.35
CA GLN A 147 -15.66 2.43 -38.06
C GLN A 147 -14.76 2.79 -36.88
N TYR A 148 -13.59 2.17 -36.78
CA TYR A 148 -12.84 2.12 -35.52
C TYR A 148 -11.48 2.84 -35.57
N GLN A 149 -11.02 3.26 -36.74
CA GLN A 149 -9.87 4.16 -36.84
C GLN A 149 -10.30 5.56 -37.25
N ASN A 150 -11.17 5.66 -38.28
CA ASN A 150 -11.58 6.95 -38.81
C ASN A 150 -12.57 7.66 -37.88
N VAL A 151 -13.70 7.01 -37.59
CA VAL A 151 -14.73 7.61 -36.72
C VAL A 151 -14.24 7.72 -35.27
N TRP A 152 -13.48 6.75 -34.76
CA TRP A 152 -12.91 6.81 -33.41
C TRP A 152 -12.08 8.08 -33.17
N MET A 153 -11.10 8.38 -34.03
CA MET A 153 -10.28 9.60 -33.89
C MET A 153 -11.14 10.86 -34.03
N TYR A 154 -12.13 10.82 -34.92
CA TYR A 154 -12.96 12.00 -35.18
C TYR A 154 -13.97 12.29 -34.05
N VAL A 155 -14.41 11.28 -33.29
CA VAL A 155 -15.18 11.49 -32.06
C VAL A 155 -14.33 12.26 -31.03
N ILE A 156 -13.06 11.88 -30.87
CA ILE A 156 -12.12 12.56 -29.97
C ILE A 156 -11.88 13.99 -30.45
N HIS A 157 -11.64 14.18 -31.75
CA HIS A 157 -11.48 15.51 -32.35
C HIS A 157 -12.65 16.46 -32.01
N GLU A 158 -13.89 15.99 -32.08
CA GLU A 158 -15.02 16.86 -31.74
C GLU A 158 -15.11 17.19 -30.25
N MET A 159 -14.65 16.30 -29.36
CA MET A 159 -14.52 16.64 -27.92
C MET A 159 -13.37 17.63 -27.67
N GLU A 160 -12.24 17.50 -28.37
CA GLU A 160 -11.13 18.46 -28.33
C GLU A 160 -11.59 19.84 -28.83
N ASN A 161 -12.36 19.88 -29.93
CA ASN A 161 -12.99 21.10 -30.42
C ASN A 161 -13.94 21.71 -29.38
N ALA A 162 -14.71 20.88 -28.69
CA ALA A 162 -15.65 21.32 -27.65
C ALA A 162 -14.92 22.02 -26.49
N VAL A 163 -13.90 21.38 -25.93
CA VAL A 163 -13.08 21.94 -24.85
C VAL A 163 -12.28 23.15 -25.33
N GLY A 164 -11.72 23.09 -26.54
CA GLY A 164 -11.03 24.21 -27.17
C GLY A 164 -11.92 25.43 -27.37
N ALA A 165 -13.18 25.24 -27.79
CA ALA A 165 -14.17 26.30 -27.90
C ALA A 165 -14.52 26.88 -26.53
N CYS A 166 -14.72 26.02 -25.52
CA CYS A 166 -14.94 26.45 -24.14
C CYS A 166 -13.79 27.32 -23.61
N ASN A 167 -12.54 26.91 -23.83
CA ASN A 167 -11.34 27.64 -23.42
C ASN A 167 -11.23 29.02 -24.10
N ARG A 168 -11.82 29.18 -25.29
CA ARG A 168 -11.95 30.48 -25.98
C ARG A 168 -13.16 31.31 -25.51
N GLY A 169 -13.95 30.79 -24.59
CA GLY A 169 -15.18 31.38 -24.06
C GLY A 169 -16.40 31.20 -24.96
N ASP A 170 -16.34 30.26 -25.92
CA ASP A 170 -17.43 29.97 -26.85
C ASP A 170 -18.28 28.81 -26.35
N ASN A 171 -19.21 29.13 -25.45
CA ASN A 171 -20.09 28.16 -24.79
C ASN A 171 -21.49 28.13 -25.42
N GLY A 172 -21.61 28.55 -26.68
CA GLY A 172 -22.89 28.60 -27.39
C GLY A 172 -23.50 27.21 -27.58
N ALA A 173 -24.73 27.01 -27.11
CA ALA A 173 -25.39 25.71 -27.21
C ALA A 173 -25.60 25.23 -28.66
N ALA A 174 -25.73 26.14 -29.63
CA ALA A 174 -26.05 25.79 -31.02
C ALA A 174 -24.84 25.81 -31.97
N ASP A 175 -23.73 26.42 -31.57
CA ASP A 175 -22.59 26.71 -32.43
C ASP A 175 -21.22 26.80 -31.72
N GLY A 176 -21.18 26.60 -30.39
CA GLY A 176 -19.95 26.61 -29.57
C GLY A 176 -19.63 25.23 -29.00
N GLY A 177 -18.91 25.20 -27.87
CA GLY A 177 -18.44 23.95 -27.24
C GLY A 177 -19.48 22.83 -27.12
N PRO A 178 -20.69 23.08 -26.58
CA PRO A 178 -21.73 22.06 -26.48
C PRO A 178 -22.18 21.46 -27.82
N HIS A 179 -22.08 22.20 -28.93
CA HIS A 179 -22.43 21.68 -30.25
C HIS A 179 -21.44 20.61 -30.71
N TYR A 180 -20.13 20.89 -30.60
CA TYR A 180 -19.10 19.90 -30.90
C TYR A 180 -19.20 18.66 -30.00
N TRP A 181 -19.55 18.85 -28.73
CA TRP A 181 -19.80 17.75 -27.79
C TRP A 181 -20.97 16.85 -28.22
N ASP A 182 -22.07 17.45 -28.69
CA ASP A 182 -23.19 16.71 -29.26
C ASP A 182 -22.82 16.01 -30.58
N GLU A 183 -21.98 16.63 -31.43
CA GLU A 183 -21.46 16.00 -32.66
C GLU A 183 -20.64 14.75 -32.33
N ALA A 184 -19.79 14.82 -31.30
CA ALA A 184 -19.02 13.68 -30.81
C ALA A 184 -19.92 12.49 -30.43
N TRP A 185 -20.97 12.73 -29.65
CA TRP A 185 -21.96 11.69 -29.32
C TRP A 185 -22.68 11.15 -30.55
N ALA A 186 -23.08 12.04 -31.48
CA ALA A 186 -23.75 11.64 -32.71
C ALA A 186 -22.89 10.70 -33.57
N PHE A 187 -21.57 10.94 -33.64
CA PHE A 187 -20.63 10.06 -34.34
C PHE A 187 -20.34 8.76 -33.57
N TYR A 188 -20.27 8.81 -32.24
CA TYR A 188 -20.08 7.63 -31.40
C TYR A 188 -21.26 6.64 -31.48
N ALA A 189 -22.48 7.15 -31.39
CA ALA A 189 -23.71 6.37 -31.34
C ALA A 189 -24.25 6.00 -32.72
N GLY A 190 -24.44 7.00 -33.59
CA GLY A 190 -25.10 6.82 -34.89
C GLY A 190 -26.63 6.82 -34.81
N SER A 191 -27.26 7.08 -35.95
CA SER A 191 -28.72 7.19 -36.10
C SER A 191 -29.48 5.86 -35.98
N LEU A 192 -28.82 4.74 -36.27
CA LEU A 192 -29.40 3.39 -36.26
C LEU A 192 -29.76 2.89 -34.87
N GLU A 193 -29.13 3.45 -33.82
CA GLU A 193 -29.45 3.15 -32.42
C GLU A 193 -30.82 3.68 -31.98
N GLY A 194 -31.41 4.59 -32.76
CA GLY A 194 -32.69 5.22 -32.46
C GLY A 194 -32.64 6.13 -31.22
N GLU A 195 -33.81 6.52 -30.71
CA GLU A 195 -33.91 7.51 -29.63
C GLU A 195 -33.43 7.00 -28.26
N SER A 196 -33.59 5.70 -27.99
CA SER A 196 -33.32 5.10 -26.65
C SER A 196 -32.08 4.22 -26.59
N GLY A 197 -31.38 4.05 -27.71
CA GLY A 197 -30.28 3.09 -27.85
C GLY A 197 -30.81 1.71 -28.21
N ASN A 198 -30.11 1.00 -29.10
CA ASN A 198 -30.50 -0.36 -29.45
C ASN A 198 -29.73 -1.37 -28.58
N ALA A 199 -30.46 -2.12 -27.76
CA ALA A 199 -29.89 -3.21 -26.98
C ALA A 199 -29.42 -4.40 -27.85
N ASP A 200 -29.91 -4.51 -29.09
CA ASP A 200 -29.56 -5.60 -30.01
C ASP A 200 -28.22 -5.36 -30.73
N GLY A 201 -27.63 -4.16 -30.62
CA GLY A 201 -26.33 -3.80 -31.19
C GLY A 201 -26.26 -3.89 -32.71
N ASP A 202 -27.35 -3.66 -33.43
CA ASP A 202 -27.41 -3.74 -34.89
C ASP A 202 -26.90 -2.49 -35.63
N GLY A 203 -26.57 -1.42 -34.89
CA GLY A 203 -25.91 -0.24 -35.42
C GLY A 203 -24.48 -0.50 -35.90
N LYS A 204 -23.84 0.58 -36.34
CA LYS A 204 -22.58 0.54 -37.12
C LYS A 204 -21.41 1.30 -36.52
N MET A 205 -21.60 1.96 -35.38
CA MET A 205 -20.56 2.75 -34.71
C MET A 205 -20.10 2.12 -33.39
N LEU A 206 -19.27 2.85 -32.65
CA LEU A 206 -18.63 2.38 -31.42
C LEU A 206 -19.65 1.98 -30.33
N TYR A 207 -20.78 2.69 -30.21
CA TYR A 207 -21.88 2.29 -29.32
C TYR A 207 -22.35 0.86 -29.63
N ALA A 208 -22.59 0.54 -30.90
CA ALA A 208 -23.01 -0.79 -31.34
C ALA A 208 -21.93 -1.85 -31.09
N LEU A 209 -20.65 -1.49 -31.19
CA LEU A 209 -19.55 -2.39 -30.84
C LEU A 209 -19.59 -2.71 -29.34
N ALA A 210 -19.73 -1.69 -28.49
CA ALA A 210 -19.89 -1.85 -27.04
C ALA A 210 -21.07 -2.78 -26.70
N GLN A 211 -22.25 -2.58 -27.31
CA GLN A 211 -23.40 -3.48 -27.13
C GLN A 211 -23.08 -4.92 -27.51
N LYS A 212 -22.43 -5.13 -28.67
CA LYS A 212 -22.05 -6.47 -29.12
C LYS A 212 -21.01 -7.13 -28.23
N ARG A 213 -20.06 -6.37 -27.67
CA ARG A 213 -18.97 -6.91 -26.84
C ARG A 213 -19.41 -7.15 -25.42
N CYS A 214 -20.29 -6.34 -24.85
CA CYS A 214 -20.78 -6.57 -23.48
C CYS A 214 -21.40 -7.96 -23.34
N GLY A 215 -22.24 -8.37 -24.30
CA GLY A 215 -22.86 -9.70 -24.28
C GLY A 215 -21.88 -10.85 -24.55
N ASN A 216 -20.67 -10.55 -25.03
CA ASN A 216 -19.60 -11.52 -25.21
C ASN A 216 -18.64 -11.58 -24.02
N PHE A 217 -18.55 -10.50 -23.24
CA PHE A 217 -17.59 -10.35 -22.15
C PHE A 217 -18.21 -10.35 -20.75
N GLY A 218 -19.55 -10.43 -20.65
CA GLY A 218 -20.25 -10.41 -19.38
C GLY A 218 -20.35 -9.01 -18.75
N THR A 219 -20.23 -7.95 -19.56
CA THR A 219 -20.13 -6.55 -19.09
C THR A 219 -21.33 -5.69 -19.47
N CYS A 220 -22.50 -6.29 -19.71
CA CYS A 220 -23.76 -5.56 -19.85
C CYS A 220 -24.36 -5.23 -18.47
N GLY A 221 -25.08 -4.11 -18.36
CA GLY A 221 -25.69 -3.63 -17.11
C GLY A 221 -26.88 -4.46 -16.59
N GLY A 222 -27.33 -5.48 -17.32
CA GLY A 222 -28.33 -6.43 -16.85
C GLY A 222 -27.79 -7.33 -15.73
N ALA A 223 -28.68 -7.84 -14.88
CA ALA A 223 -28.29 -8.64 -13.73
C ALA A 223 -27.59 -9.98 -14.07
N ASP A 224 -27.64 -10.40 -15.34
CA ASP A 224 -26.95 -11.59 -15.87
C ASP A 224 -25.65 -11.26 -16.60
N GLY A 225 -25.23 -9.99 -16.62
CA GLY A 225 -24.00 -9.53 -17.28
C GLY A 225 -24.05 -9.56 -18.81
N ILE A 226 -25.09 -10.13 -19.43
CA ILE A 226 -25.14 -10.33 -20.90
C ILE A 226 -26.37 -9.72 -21.57
N THR A 227 -27.33 -9.24 -20.78
CA THR A 227 -28.51 -8.52 -21.29
C THR A 227 -28.50 -7.06 -20.86
N GLY A 228 -29.28 -6.23 -21.55
CA GLY A 228 -29.34 -4.79 -21.30
C GLY A 228 -28.29 -4.01 -22.08
N THR A 229 -28.16 -2.72 -21.74
CA THR A 229 -27.14 -1.84 -22.33
C THR A 229 -25.75 -2.24 -21.81
N ALA A 230 -24.71 -2.10 -22.62
CA ALA A 230 -23.33 -2.22 -22.18
C ALA A 230 -23.07 -1.23 -21.04
N ALA A 231 -22.43 -1.67 -19.95
CA ALA A 231 -22.16 -0.80 -18.80
C ALA A 231 -21.41 0.46 -19.23
N ILE A 232 -20.39 0.30 -20.08
CA ILE A 232 -19.62 1.43 -20.63
C ILE A 232 -20.46 2.42 -21.46
N ASN A 233 -21.53 1.97 -22.13
CA ASN A 233 -22.41 2.87 -22.88
C ASN A 233 -23.24 3.73 -21.92
N ASP A 234 -23.68 3.16 -20.79
CA ASP A 234 -24.38 3.90 -19.74
C ASP A 234 -23.42 4.90 -19.05
N ASP A 235 -22.18 4.49 -18.77
CA ASP A 235 -21.15 5.34 -18.15
C ASP A 235 -20.76 6.51 -19.07
N ILE A 236 -20.52 6.25 -20.37
CA ILE A 236 -20.24 7.32 -21.34
C ILE A 236 -21.45 8.25 -21.46
N LEU A 237 -22.69 7.73 -21.46
CA LEU A 237 -23.89 8.58 -21.54
C LEU A 237 -24.01 9.53 -20.33
N GLU A 238 -23.63 9.08 -19.13
CA GLU A 238 -23.56 9.93 -17.95
C GLU A 238 -22.50 11.04 -18.12
N LEU A 239 -21.31 10.68 -18.59
CA LEU A 239 -20.22 11.63 -18.85
C LEU A 239 -20.56 12.63 -19.96
N ILE A 240 -21.29 12.20 -21.00
CA ILE A 240 -21.79 13.10 -22.06
C ILE A 240 -22.74 14.13 -21.46
N GLY A 241 -23.62 13.71 -20.55
CA GLY A 241 -24.50 14.60 -19.82
C GLY A 241 -23.78 15.60 -18.92
N ALA A 242 -22.79 15.13 -18.16
CA ALA A 242 -21.97 15.97 -17.29
C ALA A 242 -21.15 16.98 -18.11
N GLY A 243 -20.43 16.51 -19.13
CA GLY A 243 -19.60 17.33 -20.02
C GLY A 243 -20.39 18.41 -20.75
N SER A 244 -21.57 18.09 -21.27
CA SER A 244 -22.47 19.09 -21.88
C SER A 244 -22.87 20.17 -20.86
N GLY A 245 -23.19 19.77 -19.62
CA GLY A 245 -23.46 20.71 -18.52
C GLY A 245 -22.27 21.61 -18.19
N TYR A 246 -21.07 21.05 -18.10
CA TYR A 246 -19.84 21.80 -17.85
C TYR A 246 -19.54 22.81 -18.94
N LEU A 247 -19.65 22.41 -20.21
CA LEU A 247 -19.43 23.30 -21.35
C LEU A 247 -20.42 24.47 -21.38
N LEU A 248 -21.70 24.22 -21.08
CA LEU A 248 -22.72 25.27 -20.96
C LEU A 248 -22.41 26.26 -19.83
N GLU A 249 -21.79 25.79 -18.75
CA GLU A 249 -21.37 26.61 -17.61
C GLU A 249 -19.99 27.28 -17.80
N GLY A 250 -19.24 26.91 -18.84
CA GLY A 250 -17.87 27.38 -19.07
C GLY A 250 -16.82 26.74 -18.16
N LYS A 251 -17.10 25.55 -17.65
CA LYS A 251 -16.24 24.71 -16.81
C LYS A 251 -15.37 23.81 -17.69
N CYS A 252 -14.39 24.44 -18.33
CA CYS A 252 -13.63 23.76 -19.39
C CYS A 252 -12.67 22.70 -18.87
N ALA A 253 -12.19 22.82 -17.62
CA ALA A 253 -11.33 21.82 -17.00
C ALA A 253 -12.12 20.55 -16.67
N GLU A 254 -13.32 20.70 -16.11
CA GLU A 254 -14.19 19.56 -15.80
C GLU A 254 -14.71 18.87 -17.07
N ALA A 255 -14.89 19.62 -18.17
CA ALA A 255 -15.18 19.05 -19.49
C ALA A 255 -13.99 18.30 -20.09
N GLU A 256 -12.76 18.77 -19.86
CA GLU A 256 -11.52 18.08 -20.26
C GLU A 256 -11.37 16.75 -19.51
N GLU A 257 -11.62 16.73 -18.20
CA GLU A 257 -11.61 15.50 -17.40
C GLU A 257 -12.65 14.49 -17.91
N ALA A 258 -13.89 14.95 -18.17
CA ALA A 258 -14.93 14.09 -18.74
C ALA A 258 -14.53 13.52 -20.12
N LYS A 259 -13.84 14.30 -20.96
CA LYS A 259 -13.32 13.84 -22.26
C LYS A 259 -12.31 12.71 -22.06
N GLU A 260 -11.32 12.88 -21.19
CA GLU A 260 -10.29 11.84 -20.98
C GLU A 260 -10.93 10.53 -20.49
N SER A 261 -11.90 10.58 -19.56
CA SER A 261 -12.65 9.39 -19.13
C SER A 261 -13.47 8.75 -20.26
N ILE A 262 -14.08 9.55 -21.15
CA ILE A 262 -14.80 9.00 -22.30
C ILE A 262 -13.83 8.30 -23.27
N VAL A 263 -12.65 8.86 -23.54
CA VAL A 263 -11.64 8.23 -24.42
C VAL A 263 -11.21 6.85 -23.88
N GLN A 264 -11.01 6.74 -22.56
CA GLN A 264 -10.71 5.46 -21.90
C GLN A 264 -11.86 4.44 -22.11
N LEU A 265 -13.10 4.81 -21.80
CA LEU A 265 -14.26 3.93 -21.92
C LEU A 265 -14.55 3.52 -23.37
N MET A 266 -14.31 4.41 -24.34
CA MET A 266 -14.43 4.11 -25.77
C MET A 266 -13.39 3.08 -26.27
N THR A 267 -12.29 2.90 -25.54
CA THR A 267 -11.20 1.97 -25.87
C THR A 267 -11.51 0.53 -25.43
N VAL A 268 -12.24 0.36 -24.32
CA VAL A 268 -12.69 -0.95 -23.79
C VAL A 268 -13.29 -1.89 -24.86
N PRO A 269 -14.26 -1.48 -25.69
CA PRO A 269 -14.87 -2.39 -26.66
C PRO A 269 -13.92 -2.76 -27.82
N LEU A 270 -12.90 -1.95 -28.10
CA LEU A 270 -11.84 -2.28 -29.07
C LEU A 270 -10.86 -3.30 -28.50
N VAL A 271 -10.55 -3.22 -27.20
CA VAL A 271 -9.75 -4.21 -26.48
C VAL A 271 -10.50 -5.55 -26.40
N GLN A 272 -11.77 -5.54 -25.98
CA GLN A 272 -12.64 -6.73 -26.00
C GLN A 272 -12.71 -7.36 -27.41
N ALA A 273 -12.82 -6.54 -28.46
CA ALA A 273 -12.80 -7.05 -29.82
C ALA A 273 -11.45 -7.68 -30.18
N THR A 274 -10.34 -7.04 -29.84
CA THR A 274 -8.98 -7.56 -30.04
C THR A 274 -8.80 -8.90 -29.35
N LEU A 275 -9.16 -9.04 -28.07
CA LEU A 275 -9.09 -10.30 -27.32
C LEU A 275 -9.92 -11.42 -27.95
N ARG A 276 -11.16 -11.12 -28.35
CA ARG A 276 -12.03 -12.11 -29.02
C ARG A 276 -11.41 -12.61 -30.32
N TYR A 277 -10.80 -11.74 -31.10
CA TYR A 277 -10.23 -12.12 -32.38
C TYR A 277 -8.80 -12.67 -32.27
N LEU A 278 -8.06 -12.39 -31.18
CA LEU A 278 -6.89 -13.19 -30.80
C LEU A 278 -7.29 -14.66 -30.65
N TYR A 279 -8.35 -14.96 -29.90
CA TYR A 279 -8.85 -16.33 -29.79
C TYR A 279 -9.23 -16.92 -31.15
N ARG A 280 -10.09 -16.23 -31.90
CA ARG A 280 -10.66 -16.80 -33.14
C ARG A 280 -9.67 -16.88 -34.30
N ALA A 281 -8.66 -16.03 -34.32
CA ALA A 281 -7.62 -16.06 -35.32
C ALA A 281 -6.46 -16.99 -34.94
N ASP A 282 -6.39 -17.46 -33.69
CA ASP A 282 -5.37 -18.42 -33.26
C ASP A 282 -5.59 -19.78 -33.96
N PRO A 283 -4.61 -20.30 -34.72
CA PRO A 283 -4.69 -21.62 -35.33
C PRO A 283 -4.85 -22.78 -34.34
N ALA A 284 -4.51 -22.57 -33.05
CA ALA A 284 -4.70 -23.54 -31.98
C ALA A 284 -6.10 -23.51 -31.35
N SER A 285 -6.95 -22.54 -31.73
CA SER A 285 -8.32 -22.41 -31.23
C SER A 285 -9.31 -23.34 -31.95
N ASP A 286 -10.55 -23.39 -31.44
CA ASP A 286 -11.67 -24.11 -32.07
C ASP A 286 -12.05 -23.59 -33.48
N TYR A 287 -11.50 -22.45 -33.91
CA TYR A 287 -11.83 -21.78 -35.17
C TYR A 287 -10.78 -21.97 -36.28
N ASP A 288 -9.67 -22.68 -36.02
CA ASP A 288 -8.61 -23.04 -37.00
C ASP A 288 -7.92 -21.84 -37.69
N GLY A 289 -8.03 -20.63 -37.11
CA GLY A 289 -7.29 -19.44 -37.53
C GLY A 289 -7.53 -18.99 -38.97
N ASP A 290 -8.79 -18.85 -39.40
CA ASP A 290 -9.09 -18.45 -40.77
C ASP A 290 -8.76 -16.97 -41.09
N ALA A 291 -8.58 -16.69 -42.38
CA ALA A 291 -8.17 -15.37 -42.88
C ALA A 291 -9.16 -14.24 -42.53
N LYS A 292 -10.45 -14.56 -42.33
CA LYS A 292 -11.45 -13.56 -41.93
C LYS A 292 -11.18 -13.11 -40.50
N HIS A 293 -11.06 -14.05 -39.57
CA HIS A 293 -10.83 -13.74 -38.15
C HIS A 293 -9.49 -13.02 -37.94
N TRP A 294 -8.47 -13.38 -38.72
CA TRP A 294 -7.21 -12.65 -38.73
C TRP A 294 -7.36 -11.19 -39.16
N ALA A 295 -8.14 -10.93 -40.20
CA ALA A 295 -8.39 -9.57 -40.67
C ALA A 295 -9.21 -8.75 -39.67
N GLU A 296 -10.15 -9.37 -38.97
CA GLU A 296 -10.90 -8.72 -37.89
C GLU A 296 -9.96 -8.37 -36.73
N LEU A 297 -9.08 -9.29 -36.31
CA LEU A 297 -8.05 -9.01 -35.31
C LEU A 297 -7.19 -7.80 -35.72
N TRP A 298 -6.65 -7.80 -36.94
CA TRP A 298 -5.82 -6.70 -37.42
C TRP A 298 -6.55 -5.36 -37.36
N ALA A 299 -7.81 -5.31 -37.79
CA ALA A 299 -8.57 -4.06 -37.82
C ALA A 299 -8.80 -3.48 -36.42
N PHE A 300 -9.08 -4.31 -35.42
CA PHE A 300 -9.26 -3.86 -34.03
C PHE A 300 -7.92 -3.51 -33.37
N ALA A 301 -6.90 -4.35 -33.52
CA ALA A 301 -5.58 -4.09 -32.96
C ALA A 301 -4.99 -2.78 -33.53
N ALA A 302 -5.05 -2.57 -34.84
CA ALA A 302 -4.57 -1.34 -35.48
C ALA A 302 -5.28 -0.06 -34.98
N ALA A 303 -6.50 -0.16 -34.47
CA ALA A 303 -7.19 0.98 -33.89
C ALA A 303 -6.64 1.41 -32.52
N ILE A 304 -6.06 0.48 -31.75
CA ILE A 304 -5.59 0.73 -30.38
C ILE A 304 -4.06 0.64 -30.22
N LEU A 305 -3.33 0.15 -31.22
CA LEU A 305 -1.87 0.03 -31.18
C LEU A 305 -1.14 1.33 -30.76
N PRO A 306 -1.53 2.54 -31.21
CA PRO A 306 -0.89 3.75 -30.74
C PRO A 306 -1.11 4.04 -29.24
N LEU A 307 -2.26 3.68 -28.67
CA LEU A 307 -2.51 3.79 -27.22
C LEU A 307 -1.67 2.78 -26.44
N ILE A 308 -1.59 1.55 -26.96
CA ILE A 308 -0.76 0.49 -26.38
C ILE A 308 0.72 0.90 -26.41
N ASP A 309 1.20 1.52 -27.49
CA ASP A 309 2.60 1.97 -27.64
C ASP A 309 2.95 3.10 -26.69
N GLU A 310 2.03 4.03 -26.46
CA GLU A 310 2.18 5.09 -25.45
C GLU A 310 2.35 4.50 -24.04
N CYS A 311 1.67 3.39 -23.75
CA CYS A 311 1.81 2.67 -22.48
C CYS A 311 3.04 1.77 -22.40
N SER A 312 3.30 1.01 -23.46
CA SER A 312 4.44 0.10 -23.59
C SER A 312 4.69 -0.28 -25.04
N ALA A 313 5.80 0.22 -25.58
CA ALA A 313 6.27 -0.14 -26.92
C ALA A 313 6.51 -1.66 -27.08
N ASP A 314 6.87 -2.37 -26.00
CA ASP A 314 7.09 -3.82 -26.03
C ASP A 314 5.75 -4.57 -26.17
N VAL A 315 4.72 -4.17 -25.42
CA VAL A 315 3.37 -4.75 -25.56
C VAL A 315 2.80 -4.42 -26.94
N ALA A 316 2.99 -3.20 -27.44
CA ALA A 316 2.57 -2.80 -28.79
C ALA A 316 3.26 -3.66 -29.86
N HIS A 317 4.55 -3.93 -29.71
CA HIS A 317 5.27 -4.85 -30.59
C HIS A 317 4.71 -6.29 -30.50
N THR A 318 4.40 -6.79 -29.31
CA THR A 318 3.80 -8.12 -29.12
C THR A 318 2.43 -8.20 -29.78
N VAL A 319 1.53 -7.25 -29.52
CA VAL A 319 0.20 -7.20 -30.12
C VAL A 319 0.30 -7.07 -31.64
N ARG A 320 1.18 -6.20 -32.16
CA ARG A 320 1.36 -6.01 -33.60
C ARG A 320 1.92 -7.25 -34.29
N SER A 321 2.99 -7.83 -33.77
CA SER A 321 3.59 -9.04 -34.36
C SER A 321 2.62 -10.22 -34.42
N ASN A 322 1.63 -10.24 -33.53
CA ASN A 322 0.55 -11.21 -33.44
C ASN A 322 -0.79 -10.74 -34.01
N SER A 323 -0.89 -9.60 -34.69
CA SER A 323 -2.13 -9.12 -35.35
C SER A 323 -1.94 -8.57 -36.78
N ASP A 324 -0.75 -8.09 -37.14
CA ASP A 324 -0.46 -7.41 -38.40
C ASP A 324 -0.48 -8.38 -39.59
N ILE A 325 -1.28 -8.08 -40.62
CA ILE A 325 -1.39 -8.89 -41.84
C ILE A 325 -0.09 -8.97 -42.65
N ASP A 326 0.81 -8.00 -42.46
CA ASP A 326 2.14 -7.97 -43.08
C ASP A 326 3.24 -8.58 -42.18
N SER A 327 2.87 -9.10 -41.00
CA SER A 327 3.83 -9.71 -40.09
C SER A 327 4.57 -10.88 -40.76
N GLU A 328 5.87 -11.00 -40.51
CA GLU A 328 6.65 -12.18 -40.91
C GLU A 328 6.26 -13.44 -40.10
N HIS A 329 5.55 -13.24 -38.98
CA HIS A 329 5.06 -14.29 -38.11
C HIS A 329 3.68 -14.80 -38.56
N ALA A 330 3.37 -16.05 -38.20
CA ALA A 330 2.03 -16.58 -38.40
C ALA A 330 1.01 -15.81 -37.51
N PRO A 331 -0.28 -15.78 -37.91
CA PRO A 331 -1.35 -15.27 -37.07
C PRO A 331 -1.27 -15.81 -35.63
N VAL A 332 -1.28 -14.90 -34.65
CA VAL A 332 -1.28 -15.23 -33.22
C VAL A 332 -0.17 -16.24 -32.85
N SER A 333 1.03 -16.08 -33.42
CA SER A 333 2.16 -17.00 -33.25
C SER A 333 2.62 -17.22 -31.79
N ALA A 334 2.39 -16.23 -30.91
CA ALA A 334 2.67 -16.34 -29.48
C ALA A 334 1.58 -17.10 -28.69
N GLY A 335 0.41 -17.32 -29.31
CA GLY A 335 -0.79 -17.83 -28.65
C GLY A 335 -1.63 -16.69 -28.03
N PHE A 336 -2.95 -16.81 -28.10
CA PHE A 336 -3.85 -15.73 -27.64
C PHE A 336 -3.72 -15.43 -26.14
N VAL A 337 -3.38 -16.42 -25.31
CA VAL A 337 -3.21 -16.24 -23.85
C VAL A 337 -2.02 -15.34 -23.55
N ALA A 338 -0.86 -15.59 -24.19
CA ALA A 338 0.33 -14.77 -23.96
C ALA A 338 0.11 -13.32 -24.42
N VAL A 339 -0.59 -13.12 -25.54
CA VAL A 339 -0.91 -11.75 -26.00
C VAL A 339 -1.93 -11.07 -25.08
N LYS A 340 -2.88 -11.83 -24.51
CA LYS A 340 -3.81 -11.33 -23.50
C LYS A 340 -3.07 -10.87 -22.25
N GLU A 341 -2.20 -11.71 -21.67
CA GLU A 341 -1.44 -11.39 -20.46
C GLU A 341 -0.63 -10.09 -20.62
N GLU A 342 0.05 -9.94 -21.75
CA GLU A 342 0.79 -8.72 -22.09
C GLU A 342 -0.14 -7.50 -22.23
N LEU A 343 -1.30 -7.66 -22.86
CA LEU A 343 -2.28 -6.58 -23.02
C LEU A 343 -2.91 -6.17 -21.68
N GLU A 344 -3.15 -7.14 -20.78
CA GLU A 344 -3.69 -6.92 -19.43
C GLU A 344 -2.69 -6.21 -18.51
N SER A 345 -1.39 -6.46 -18.70
CA SER A 345 -0.32 -5.81 -17.93
C SER A 345 -0.30 -4.28 -18.03
N ILE A 346 -0.97 -3.72 -19.05
CA ILE A 346 -1.04 -2.27 -19.30
C ILE A 346 -2.45 -1.68 -19.15
N TYR A 347 -3.43 -2.43 -18.61
CA TYR A 347 -4.80 -1.92 -18.43
C TYR A 347 -4.86 -0.67 -17.57
N SER A 348 -4.08 -0.61 -16.50
CA SER A 348 -3.97 0.57 -15.64
C SER A 348 -3.51 1.80 -16.42
N CYS A 349 -2.48 1.68 -17.26
CA CYS A 349 -2.02 2.77 -18.12
C CYS A 349 -3.08 3.18 -19.17
N LEU A 350 -3.82 2.22 -19.72
CA LEU A 350 -4.92 2.49 -20.66
C LEU A 350 -6.17 3.08 -19.96
N GLY A 351 -6.17 3.23 -18.63
CA GLY A 351 -7.31 3.74 -17.86
C GLY A 351 -8.50 2.79 -17.86
N MET A 352 -8.25 1.48 -17.84
CA MET A 352 -9.29 0.44 -17.82
C MET A 352 -9.07 -0.52 -16.65
N THR A 353 -10.16 -1.07 -16.15
CA THR A 353 -10.16 -2.13 -15.14
C THR A 353 -10.48 -3.48 -15.75
N CYS A 354 -10.10 -4.55 -15.06
CA CYS A 354 -10.46 -5.91 -15.45
C CYS A 354 -11.98 -6.12 -15.52
N ASP A 355 -12.75 -5.51 -14.63
CA ASP A 355 -14.21 -5.59 -14.63
C ASP A 355 -14.85 -4.90 -15.85
N GLN A 356 -14.29 -3.77 -16.28
CA GLN A 356 -14.77 -3.07 -17.48
C GLN A 356 -14.50 -3.90 -18.75
N VAL A 357 -13.35 -4.58 -18.82
CA VAL A 357 -13.02 -5.43 -19.97
C VAL A 357 -13.77 -6.76 -19.92
N GLY A 358 -13.87 -7.39 -18.75
CA GLY A 358 -14.49 -8.69 -18.55
C GLY A 358 -13.70 -9.85 -19.19
N GLY A 359 -14.35 -11.01 -19.28
CA GLY A 359 -13.76 -12.22 -19.86
C GLY A 359 -14.62 -12.78 -20.98
N LEU A 360 -14.00 -13.36 -22.01
CA LEU A 360 -14.73 -13.87 -23.16
C LEU A 360 -15.56 -15.10 -22.79
N LEU A 361 -16.88 -14.99 -22.83
CA LEU A 361 -17.81 -16.08 -22.50
C LEU A 361 -17.76 -17.20 -23.55
N ALA A 362 -17.84 -18.44 -23.07
CA ALA A 362 -17.85 -19.64 -23.89
C ALA A 362 -19.25 -19.90 -24.48
N GLY A 363 -19.39 -19.69 -25.80
CA GLY A 363 -20.63 -19.96 -26.51
C GLY A 363 -21.77 -19.03 -26.08
N ASP A 364 -22.88 -19.62 -25.64
CA ASP A 364 -24.04 -18.88 -25.10
C ASP A 364 -24.06 -18.91 -23.54
N SER A 365 -22.91 -19.21 -22.90
CA SER A 365 -22.82 -19.24 -21.44
C SER A 365 -22.89 -17.84 -20.84
N THR A 366 -23.38 -17.76 -19.61
CA THR A 366 -23.41 -16.52 -18.80
C THR A 366 -22.40 -16.56 -17.66
N THR A 367 -21.66 -17.67 -17.51
CA THR A 367 -20.76 -17.91 -16.37
C THR A 367 -19.45 -18.60 -16.75
N ASP A 368 -19.42 -19.32 -17.87
CA ASP A 368 -18.22 -20.04 -18.30
C ASP A 368 -17.46 -19.19 -19.31
N TYR A 369 -16.16 -19.01 -19.08
CA TYR A 369 -15.27 -18.31 -20.00
C TYR A 369 -14.58 -19.28 -20.96
N VAL A 370 -14.09 -18.75 -22.09
CA VAL A 370 -13.14 -19.44 -22.95
C VAL A 370 -11.84 -19.61 -22.16
N PRO A 371 -11.28 -20.83 -22.04
CA PRO A 371 -10.06 -21.06 -21.28
C PRO A 371 -8.90 -20.15 -21.71
N GLY A 372 -8.31 -19.44 -20.76
CA GLY A 372 -7.24 -18.46 -20.99
C GLY A 372 -7.74 -17.08 -21.44
N LEU A 373 -9.06 -16.86 -21.41
CA LEU A 373 -9.74 -15.58 -21.67
C LEU A 373 -10.76 -15.22 -20.58
N GLU A 374 -10.55 -15.75 -19.39
CA GLU A 374 -11.20 -15.30 -18.15
C GLU A 374 -10.89 -13.80 -17.91
N PRO A 375 -11.77 -13.06 -17.20
CA PRO A 375 -11.44 -11.69 -16.78
C PRO A 375 -10.10 -11.68 -16.04
N CYS A 376 -9.22 -10.71 -16.29
CA CYS A 376 -8.06 -10.53 -15.42
C CYS A 376 -8.50 -10.26 -13.97
N GLY A 377 -7.68 -10.63 -13.00
CA GLY A 377 -8.11 -10.66 -11.60
C GLY A 377 -9.22 -11.67 -11.28
N GLY A 378 -9.77 -12.36 -12.30
CA GLY A 378 -10.72 -13.44 -12.22
C GLY A 378 -10.04 -14.80 -12.37
N GLU A 379 -9.11 -15.12 -11.49
CA GLU A 379 -9.24 -16.45 -10.90
C GLU A 379 -10.59 -16.47 -10.18
N GLU A 380 -11.36 -17.56 -10.30
CA GLU A 380 -12.63 -17.74 -9.59
C GLU A 380 -12.54 -17.07 -8.23
N GLU A 381 -13.47 -16.15 -7.90
CA GLU A 381 -13.70 -15.68 -6.52
C GLU A 381 -13.50 -16.87 -5.61
N PRO A 382 -12.33 -16.99 -4.97
CA PRO A 382 -12.07 -18.19 -4.26
C PRO A 382 -12.95 -18.01 -3.04
N THR A 383 -13.81 -18.99 -2.80
CA THR A 383 -14.35 -19.17 -1.46
C THR A 383 -13.25 -19.52 -0.43
N ASP A 384 -12.00 -19.13 -0.70
CA ASP A 384 -10.79 -19.24 0.08
C ASP A 384 -9.93 -17.99 -0.18
N SER A 385 -10.02 -17.06 0.76
CA SER A 385 -9.31 -15.78 0.81
C SER A 385 -7.78 -15.92 0.84
N SER A 386 -7.09 -15.92 -0.31
CA SER A 386 -5.63 -15.72 -0.28
C SER A 386 -5.15 -14.84 -1.42
N PHE A 387 -4.76 -13.62 -1.08
CA PHE A 387 -3.86 -12.78 -1.87
C PHE A 387 -2.46 -13.43 -1.88
N ASP A 388 -1.63 -13.12 -2.88
CA ASP A 388 -0.26 -13.64 -2.93
C ASP A 388 0.49 -13.22 -1.66
N PRO A 389 1.17 -14.16 -0.97
CA PRO A 389 1.92 -13.79 0.21
C PRO A 389 3.03 -12.78 -0.11
N ILE A 390 3.31 -11.89 0.83
CA ILE A 390 4.48 -11.01 0.81
C ILE A 390 5.29 -11.37 2.05
N ALA A 391 6.50 -11.86 1.87
CA ALA A 391 7.40 -12.22 2.96
C ALA A 391 6.77 -13.11 4.07
N GLY A 392 5.91 -14.06 3.69
CA GLY A 392 5.25 -15.01 4.59
C GLY A 392 3.90 -14.55 5.14
N TRP A 393 3.50 -13.28 4.97
CA TRP A 393 2.15 -12.80 5.28
C TRP A 393 1.25 -12.97 4.07
N THR A 394 0.04 -13.50 4.26
CA THR A 394 -1.03 -13.45 3.24
C THR A 394 -1.93 -12.27 3.57
N PRO A 395 -1.89 -11.18 2.78
CA PRO A 395 -2.77 -10.03 2.97
C PRO A 395 -4.25 -10.42 2.95
N VAL A 396 -5.10 -9.57 3.51
CA VAL A 396 -6.57 -9.65 3.42
C VAL A 396 -7.14 -8.65 2.41
N SER A 397 -6.27 -7.89 1.74
CA SER A 397 -6.54 -6.90 0.71
C SER A 397 -5.46 -6.90 -0.38
N ASP A 398 -5.74 -6.27 -1.52
CA ASP A 398 -4.73 -6.13 -2.58
C ASP A 398 -3.76 -4.99 -2.28
N VAL A 399 -2.53 -5.36 -1.93
CA VAL A 399 -1.43 -4.43 -1.64
C VAL A 399 -0.18 -4.72 -2.49
N VAL A 400 -0.34 -5.44 -3.60
CA VAL A 400 0.79 -5.82 -4.45
C VAL A 400 1.52 -4.59 -4.99
N GLU A 401 0.79 -3.58 -5.46
CA GLU A 401 1.38 -2.32 -5.95
C GLU A 401 2.09 -1.52 -4.86
N HIS A 402 1.62 -1.60 -3.60
CA HIS A 402 2.31 -0.97 -2.46
C HIS A 402 3.68 -1.61 -2.22
N SER A 403 3.75 -2.95 -2.33
CA SER A 403 5.00 -3.69 -2.11
C SER A 403 6.10 -3.34 -3.12
N LYS A 404 5.74 -2.88 -4.32
CA LYS A 404 6.68 -2.53 -5.39
C LYS A 404 7.45 -1.22 -5.16
N ILE A 405 7.19 -0.48 -4.08
CA ILE A 405 7.97 0.72 -3.72
C ILE A 405 9.46 0.40 -3.50
N ASP A 406 9.77 -0.86 -3.20
CA ASP A 406 11.12 -1.36 -3.03
C ASP A 406 11.93 -1.44 -4.33
N LEU A 407 11.25 -1.54 -5.47
CA LEU A 407 11.87 -1.44 -6.79
C LEU A 407 12.34 -0.01 -7.09
N ASP A 408 11.68 1.02 -6.57
CA ASP A 408 12.16 2.40 -6.67
C ASP A 408 13.45 2.58 -5.85
N THR A 409 13.50 1.99 -4.66
CA THR A 409 14.74 1.94 -3.86
C THR A 409 15.84 1.12 -4.54
N LEU A 410 15.50 0.00 -5.19
CA LEU A 410 16.43 -0.77 -6.02
C LEU A 410 16.96 0.09 -7.18
N ALA A 411 16.10 0.87 -7.83
CA ALA A 411 16.48 1.75 -8.93
C ALA A 411 17.45 2.85 -8.47
N MET A 412 17.28 3.40 -7.25
CA MET A 412 18.24 4.33 -6.63
C MET A 412 19.65 3.76 -6.51
N GLU A 413 19.79 2.44 -6.36
CA GLU A 413 21.08 1.76 -6.20
C GLU A 413 21.66 1.19 -7.51
N THR A 414 20.81 0.63 -8.36
CA THR A 414 21.23 -0.21 -9.52
C THR A 414 21.35 0.56 -10.83
N ASN A 415 20.57 1.62 -11.01
CA ASN A 415 20.59 2.46 -12.20
C ASN A 415 21.51 3.68 -12.05
N ALA A 416 22.16 3.82 -10.89
CA ALA A 416 22.99 4.96 -10.53
C ALA A 416 24.46 4.56 -10.31
N ASP A 417 25.38 5.10 -11.11
CA ASP A 417 26.79 5.18 -10.69
C ASP A 417 26.92 6.27 -9.63
N LEU A 418 26.64 5.93 -8.36
CA LEU A 418 26.69 6.81 -7.17
C LEU A 418 28.11 7.29 -6.82
N GLN A 419 29.00 7.36 -7.81
CA GLN A 419 30.27 8.08 -7.77
C GLN A 419 30.27 9.31 -8.69
N THR A 420 29.17 9.52 -9.43
CA THR A 420 29.02 10.58 -10.43
C THR A 420 27.74 11.39 -10.19
N GLU A 421 27.72 12.66 -10.57
CA GLU A 421 26.51 13.50 -10.46
C GLU A 421 25.36 12.98 -11.33
N GLU A 422 25.66 12.30 -12.45
CA GLU A 422 24.64 11.67 -13.30
C GLU A 422 23.97 10.51 -12.56
N GLY A 423 24.74 9.67 -11.87
CA GLY A 423 24.18 8.63 -11.01
C GLY A 423 23.37 9.20 -9.84
N PHE A 424 23.84 10.26 -9.20
CA PHE A 424 23.05 10.94 -8.17
C PHE A 424 21.75 11.55 -8.70
N THR A 425 21.76 12.05 -9.94
CA THR A 425 20.54 12.56 -10.59
C THR A 425 19.56 11.41 -10.84
N ALA A 426 20.02 10.27 -11.37
CA ALA A 426 19.17 9.10 -11.59
C ALA A 426 18.58 8.54 -10.29
N ALA A 427 19.39 8.50 -9.21
CA ALA A 427 18.90 8.10 -7.90
C ALA A 427 17.87 9.10 -7.33
N TYR A 428 18.09 10.39 -7.52
CA TYR A 428 17.12 11.41 -7.11
C TYR A 428 15.81 11.31 -7.93
N GLU A 429 15.88 11.00 -9.22
CA GLU A 429 14.70 10.78 -10.06
C GLU A 429 13.90 9.56 -9.60
N ALA A 430 14.55 8.42 -9.30
CA ALA A 430 13.87 7.25 -8.74
C ALA A 430 13.19 7.57 -7.38
N TYR A 431 13.84 8.38 -6.54
CA TYR A 431 13.28 8.84 -5.27
C TYR A 431 12.09 9.81 -5.40
N SER A 432 12.18 10.78 -6.33
CA SER A 432 11.24 11.90 -6.43
C SER A 432 10.10 11.70 -7.44
N LEU A 433 10.30 10.84 -8.44
CA LEU A 433 9.31 10.55 -9.48
C LEU A 433 8.73 9.14 -9.38
N GLY A 434 9.40 8.23 -8.67
CA GLY A 434 9.02 6.81 -8.63
C GLY A 434 9.10 6.15 -10.00
N GLY A 435 8.43 5.00 -10.15
CA GLY A 435 8.36 4.27 -11.41
C GLY A 435 7.85 2.84 -11.30
N ASN A 436 7.66 2.34 -10.07
CA ASN A 436 7.28 0.94 -9.87
C ASN A 436 6.04 0.73 -8.98
N SER A 437 5.78 1.61 -7.99
CA SER A 437 4.58 1.50 -7.14
C SER A 437 3.43 2.34 -7.69
N MET A 438 2.45 1.74 -8.38
CA MET A 438 1.37 2.50 -9.05
C MET A 438 0.29 3.00 -8.08
N TYR A 439 -0.01 4.30 -8.07
CA TYR A 439 -1.07 4.94 -7.29
C TYR A 439 -2.26 5.32 -8.18
N GLY A 440 -3.20 4.40 -8.37
CA GLY A 440 -4.39 4.63 -9.19
C GLY A 440 -4.06 5.10 -10.62
N GLU A 441 -4.90 5.99 -11.16
CA GLU A 441 -4.71 6.63 -12.48
C GLU A 441 -3.80 7.89 -12.41
N GLU A 442 -3.35 8.30 -11.22
CA GLU A 442 -2.66 9.57 -10.96
C GLU A 442 -1.13 9.50 -11.09
N GLY A 443 -0.55 8.30 -11.30
CA GLY A 443 0.88 8.07 -11.49
C GLY A 443 1.50 7.12 -10.46
N PHE A 444 2.80 7.28 -10.19
CA PHE A 444 3.52 6.44 -9.22
C PHE A 444 3.53 7.08 -7.82
N ARG A 445 3.41 6.26 -6.77
CA ARG A 445 3.83 6.67 -5.43
C ARG A 445 5.32 7.00 -5.48
N THR A 446 5.70 8.05 -4.77
CA THR A 446 7.11 8.44 -4.68
C THR A 446 7.53 8.41 -3.22
N ILE A 447 8.75 7.93 -2.97
CA ILE A 447 9.30 7.89 -1.61
C ILE A 447 9.46 9.32 -1.07
N GLN A 448 9.68 10.30 -1.95
CA GLN A 448 9.69 11.72 -1.58
C GLN A 448 8.35 12.18 -1.00
N ALA A 449 7.22 11.80 -1.61
CA ALA A 449 5.90 12.20 -1.17
C ALA A 449 5.57 11.75 0.26
N PHE A 450 6.16 10.63 0.71
CA PHE A 450 6.00 10.14 2.09
C PHE A 450 6.45 11.16 3.13
N SER A 451 7.40 12.04 2.79
CA SER A 451 7.87 13.10 3.69
C SER A 451 7.40 14.50 3.29
N THR A 452 7.29 14.84 2.01
CA THR A 452 6.86 16.19 1.60
C THR A 452 5.41 16.50 1.93
N ASP A 453 4.55 15.47 1.98
CA ASP A 453 3.13 15.60 2.32
C ASP A 453 2.85 15.31 3.81
N ALA A 454 3.89 15.06 4.61
CA ALA A 454 3.73 14.45 5.92
C ALA A 454 2.96 15.33 6.92
N GLU A 455 3.12 16.66 6.88
CA GLU A 455 2.33 17.57 7.73
C GLU A 455 0.82 17.43 7.46
N GLU A 456 0.44 17.23 6.20
CA GLU A 456 -0.97 17.10 5.80
C GLU A 456 -1.54 15.72 6.12
N LYS A 457 -0.76 14.67 5.87
CA LYS A 457 -1.20 13.27 5.99
C LYS A 457 -1.04 12.68 7.38
N LEU A 458 0.09 12.95 8.05
CA LEU A 458 0.49 12.32 9.32
C LEU A 458 0.27 13.25 10.53
N GLY A 459 -0.21 14.48 10.30
CA GLY A 459 -0.41 15.47 11.36
C GLY A 459 -1.32 14.98 12.49
N GLY A 460 -0.79 14.93 13.71
CA GLY A 460 -1.49 14.42 14.90
C GLY A 460 -1.22 12.95 15.23
N GLU A 461 -0.43 12.23 14.44
CA GLU A 461 0.05 10.89 14.76
C GLU A 461 1.22 10.95 15.76
N LYS A 462 1.22 10.03 16.73
CA LYS A 462 2.16 10.05 17.86
C LYS A 462 3.62 10.09 17.41
N TRP A 463 4.01 9.14 16.56
CA TRP A 463 5.41 8.98 16.18
C TRP A 463 5.88 10.06 15.19
N PHE A 464 5.00 10.52 14.30
CA PHE A 464 5.29 11.65 13.44
C PHE A 464 5.58 12.93 14.25
N GLU A 465 4.77 13.22 15.27
CA GLU A 465 4.95 14.38 16.16
C GLU A 465 6.30 14.35 16.89
N VAL A 466 6.74 13.18 17.37
CA VAL A 466 8.06 12.99 17.99
C VAL A 466 9.19 13.30 17.00
N TYR A 467 9.11 12.74 15.79
CA TYR A 467 10.15 12.91 14.78
C TYR A 467 10.25 14.35 14.27
N GLN A 468 9.11 15.00 13.96
CA GLN A 468 9.13 16.39 13.51
C GLN A 468 9.61 17.34 14.60
N ALA A 469 9.33 17.06 15.88
CA ALA A 469 9.78 17.88 16.99
C ALA A 469 11.32 17.81 17.14
N TYR A 470 11.90 16.62 17.01
CA TYR A 470 13.34 16.42 17.08
C TYR A 470 14.08 17.10 15.92
N TRP A 471 13.60 16.90 14.69
CA TRP A 471 14.25 17.47 13.49
C TRP A 471 13.88 18.92 13.21
N GLY A 472 12.81 19.42 13.83
CA GLY A 472 12.31 20.78 13.67
C GLY A 472 11.63 21.06 12.33
N ALA A 473 11.19 20.02 11.62
CA ALA A 473 10.54 20.12 10.31
C ALA A 473 9.68 18.88 10.01
N PRO A 474 8.47 19.02 9.43
CA PRO A 474 7.63 17.88 9.07
C PRO A 474 8.19 17.08 7.87
N ASP A 475 8.87 17.76 6.96
CA ASP A 475 9.54 17.20 5.78
C ASP A 475 10.99 16.76 6.09
N TYR A 476 11.29 16.37 7.33
CA TYR A 476 12.67 16.09 7.76
C TYR A 476 13.35 14.97 6.96
N ALA A 477 12.61 13.91 6.62
CA ALA A 477 13.16 12.75 5.93
C ALA A 477 13.48 13.07 4.47
N ASP A 478 12.67 13.89 3.80
CA ASP A 478 13.00 14.44 2.47
C ASP A 478 14.20 15.37 2.54
N ARG A 479 14.25 16.30 3.51
CA ARG A 479 15.39 17.20 3.66
C ARG A 479 16.71 16.46 3.83
N PHE A 480 16.71 15.34 4.55
CA PHE A 480 17.87 14.47 4.69
C PHE A 480 18.24 13.82 3.35
N THR A 481 17.29 13.12 2.73
CA THR A 481 17.52 12.33 1.51
C THR A 481 17.85 13.21 0.31
N SER A 482 17.02 14.23 0.04
CA SER A 482 17.20 15.18 -1.05
C SER A 482 18.52 15.92 -0.94
N ALA A 483 18.94 16.33 0.27
CA ALA A 483 20.24 16.98 0.45
C ALA A 483 21.42 16.05 0.12
N ALA A 484 21.35 14.78 0.53
CA ALA A 484 22.37 13.79 0.21
C ALA A 484 22.44 13.49 -1.30
N CYS A 485 21.29 13.23 -1.93
CA CYS A 485 21.22 12.91 -3.35
C CYS A 485 21.69 14.10 -4.21
N THR A 486 21.25 15.33 -3.89
CA THR A 486 21.59 16.54 -4.69
C THR A 486 22.92 17.18 -4.30
N GLY A 487 23.56 16.74 -3.21
CA GLY A 487 24.83 17.29 -2.74
C GLY A 487 24.69 18.72 -2.20
N THR A 488 23.69 18.96 -1.37
CA THR A 488 23.41 20.27 -0.77
C THR A 488 23.51 20.24 0.76
N GLY A 489 23.58 21.40 1.41
CA GLY A 489 23.69 21.50 2.87
C GLY A 489 24.95 20.79 3.42
N SER A 490 24.75 19.93 4.41
CA SER A 490 25.78 19.09 5.06
C SER A 490 26.57 18.22 4.07
N TYR A 491 26.01 17.98 2.88
CA TYR A 491 26.58 17.09 1.87
C TYR A 491 27.33 17.83 0.73
N GLU A 492 27.43 19.17 0.75
CA GLU A 492 28.07 19.95 -0.33
C GLU A 492 29.55 19.63 -0.55
N THR A 493 30.27 19.29 0.52
CA THR A 493 31.73 19.13 0.50
C THR A 493 32.22 17.73 0.86
N VAL A 494 31.31 16.78 1.04
CA VAL A 494 31.64 15.39 1.41
C VAL A 494 31.96 14.55 0.17
N GLU A 495 32.61 13.42 0.38
CA GLU A 495 32.94 12.50 -0.71
C GLU A 495 31.67 11.85 -1.30
N PRO A 496 31.65 11.48 -2.60
CA PRO A 496 30.51 10.82 -3.22
C PRO A 496 30.00 9.60 -2.45
N VAL A 497 30.89 8.80 -1.86
CA VAL A 497 30.46 7.65 -1.07
C VAL A 497 29.62 8.04 0.15
N VAL A 498 29.89 9.18 0.78
CA VAL A 498 29.09 9.67 1.92
C VAL A 498 27.68 10.05 1.47
N ARG A 499 27.59 10.74 0.33
CA ARG A 499 26.30 11.08 -0.30
C ARG A 499 25.53 9.84 -0.71
N ALA A 500 26.20 8.85 -1.31
CA ALA A 500 25.59 7.61 -1.78
C ALA A 500 24.88 6.87 -0.64
N GLU A 501 25.59 6.65 0.47
CA GLU A 501 25.05 5.92 1.62
C GLU A 501 23.91 6.69 2.29
N ALA A 502 24.00 8.02 2.41
CA ALA A 502 22.92 8.83 3.00
C ALA A 502 21.69 8.97 2.08
N CYS A 503 21.90 9.07 0.76
CA CYS A 503 20.82 9.18 -0.23
C CYS A 503 19.93 7.92 -0.23
N THR A 504 20.52 6.73 -0.32
CA THR A 504 19.73 5.49 -0.42
C THR A 504 19.15 5.07 0.93
N LYS A 505 19.95 5.14 2.00
CA LYS A 505 19.49 4.74 3.34
C LYS A 505 18.53 5.76 3.97
N GLY A 506 18.61 7.03 3.61
CA GLY A 506 17.62 8.04 4.00
C GLY A 506 16.24 7.74 3.43
N ALA A 507 16.16 7.31 2.17
CA ALA A 507 14.92 6.84 1.56
C ALA A 507 14.35 5.62 2.32
N GLN A 508 15.18 4.61 2.58
CA GLN A 508 14.78 3.36 3.25
C GLN A 508 14.36 3.55 4.71
N TYR A 509 15.20 4.21 5.51
CA TYR A 509 15.11 4.14 6.97
C TYR A 509 14.61 5.42 7.63
N GLN A 510 14.37 6.48 6.87
CA GLN A 510 13.67 7.67 7.38
C GLN A 510 12.33 7.89 6.68
N ASN A 511 12.29 7.80 5.34
CA ASN A 511 11.07 8.06 4.58
C ASN A 511 10.11 6.86 4.67
N VAL A 512 10.53 5.67 4.20
CA VAL A 512 9.69 4.46 4.29
C VAL A 512 9.41 4.06 5.74
N TRP A 513 10.40 4.17 6.63
CA TRP A 513 10.22 3.94 8.07
C TRP A 513 8.99 4.65 8.65
N MET A 514 8.90 5.97 8.48
CA MET A 514 7.78 6.73 9.03
C MET A 514 6.47 6.38 8.34
N TYR A 515 6.51 6.07 7.04
CA TYR A 515 5.31 5.74 6.27
C TYR A 515 4.73 4.36 6.63
N VAL A 516 5.56 3.37 6.99
CA VAL A 516 5.09 2.09 7.55
C VAL A 516 4.31 2.33 8.85
N ILE A 517 4.82 3.22 9.71
CA ILE A 517 4.14 3.57 10.97
C ILE A 517 2.82 4.30 10.66
N HIS A 518 2.83 5.23 9.72
CA HIS A 518 1.63 5.95 9.26
C HIS A 518 0.52 5.00 8.83
N GLU A 519 0.82 3.97 8.02
CA GLU A 519 -0.24 3.05 7.57
C GLU A 519 -0.83 2.22 8.72
N MET A 520 -0.06 1.87 9.75
CA MET A 520 -0.61 1.26 10.95
C MET A 520 -1.45 2.24 11.80
N GLU A 521 -1.05 3.51 11.89
CA GLU A 521 -1.84 4.58 12.53
C GLU A 521 -3.17 4.82 11.78
N ASN A 522 -3.13 4.85 10.44
CA ASN A 522 -4.30 4.92 9.57
C ASN A 522 -5.24 3.74 9.80
N ALA A 523 -4.69 2.53 9.87
CA ALA A 523 -5.44 1.30 10.12
C ALA A 523 -6.22 1.36 11.44
N VAL A 524 -5.54 1.70 12.52
CA VAL A 524 -6.16 1.85 13.85
C VAL A 524 -7.15 3.02 13.85
N GLY A 525 -6.81 4.13 13.20
CA GLY A 525 -7.69 5.28 13.01
C GLY A 525 -8.99 4.94 12.29
N ALA A 526 -8.92 4.15 11.21
CA ALA A 526 -10.07 3.63 10.46
C ALA A 526 -10.92 2.73 11.34
N CYS A 527 -10.30 1.79 12.07
CA CYS A 527 -10.98 0.93 13.02
C CYS A 527 -11.73 1.74 14.09
N ASN A 528 -11.10 2.76 14.67
CA ASN A 528 -11.73 3.64 15.66
C ASN A 528 -12.94 4.41 15.13
N ARG A 529 -13.00 4.64 13.80
CA ARG A 529 -14.17 5.22 13.11
C ARG A 529 -15.23 4.16 12.76
N GLY A 530 -14.97 2.89 13.05
CA GLY A 530 -15.83 1.74 12.75
C GLY A 530 -15.65 1.21 11.32
N ASP A 531 -14.56 1.59 10.65
CA ASP A 531 -14.25 1.19 9.28
C ASP A 531 -13.29 -0.01 9.26
N ASN A 532 -13.88 -1.20 9.28
CA ASN A 532 -13.17 -2.48 9.39
C ASN A 532 -13.27 -3.30 8.09
N GLY A 533 -13.53 -2.63 6.95
CA GLY A 533 -13.60 -3.29 5.64
C GLY A 533 -12.28 -3.94 5.29
N ALA A 534 -12.29 -5.20 4.86
CA ALA A 534 -11.05 -5.90 4.49
C ALA A 534 -10.35 -5.23 3.31
N ALA A 535 -11.12 -4.81 2.29
CA ALA A 535 -10.59 -4.28 1.03
C ALA A 535 -10.23 -2.78 1.07
N ASP A 536 -10.83 -2.00 1.96
CA ASP A 536 -10.79 -0.53 1.92
C ASP A 536 -10.78 0.14 3.31
N GLY A 537 -10.87 -0.63 4.40
CA GLY A 537 -10.89 -0.12 5.77
C GLY A 537 -9.58 -0.38 6.52
N GLY A 538 -9.64 -0.45 7.85
CA GLY A 538 -8.47 -0.65 8.70
C GLY A 538 -7.54 -1.80 8.29
N PRO A 539 -8.05 -3.01 8.00
CA PRO A 539 -7.22 -4.12 7.52
C PRO A 539 -6.44 -3.85 6.23
N HIS A 540 -6.97 -3.02 5.31
CA HIS A 540 -6.26 -2.68 4.08
C HIS A 540 -5.00 -1.85 4.38
N HIS A 541 -5.13 -0.79 5.17
CA HIS A 541 -3.99 0.00 5.65
C HIS A 541 -2.97 -0.83 6.43
N TRP A 542 -3.44 -1.83 7.17
CA TRP A 542 -2.56 -2.75 7.88
C TRP A 542 -1.73 -3.63 6.93
N ASP A 543 -2.33 -4.10 5.84
CA ASP A 543 -1.61 -4.81 4.79
C ASP A 543 -0.66 -3.88 4.02
N GLU A 544 -1.02 -2.61 3.80
CA GLU A 544 -0.14 -1.61 3.17
C GLU A 544 1.14 -1.40 4.01
N ALA A 545 1.00 -1.32 5.34
CA ALA A 545 2.13 -1.23 6.26
C ALA A 545 3.10 -2.41 6.10
N TRP A 546 2.59 -3.64 6.02
CA TRP A 546 3.41 -4.81 5.79
C TRP A 546 4.06 -4.80 4.39
N ALA A 547 3.32 -4.41 3.37
CA ALA A 547 3.83 -4.31 2.00
C ALA A 547 5.02 -3.34 1.91
N PHE A 548 4.96 -2.20 2.60
CA PHE A 548 6.06 -1.24 2.69
C PHE A 548 7.22 -1.70 3.59
N TYR A 549 6.94 -2.45 4.66
CA TYR A 549 7.97 -3.01 5.54
C TYR A 549 8.81 -4.09 4.84
N ALA A 550 8.14 -4.98 4.11
CA ALA A 550 8.75 -6.14 3.45
C ALA A 550 9.29 -5.83 2.05
N GLY A 551 8.44 -5.24 1.20
CA GLY A 551 8.74 -5.05 -0.22
C GLY A 551 8.53 -6.31 -1.08
N SER A 552 8.33 -6.10 -2.38
CA SER A 552 8.10 -7.15 -3.38
C SER A 552 9.29 -8.08 -3.62
N LEU A 553 10.52 -7.60 -3.42
CA LEU A 553 11.77 -8.33 -3.68
C LEU A 553 12.02 -9.49 -2.72
N GLU A 554 11.35 -9.51 -1.58
CA GLU A 554 11.41 -10.61 -0.62
C GLU A 554 10.67 -11.86 -1.10
N GLY A 555 9.78 -11.71 -2.10
CA GLY A 555 8.93 -12.78 -2.63
C GLY A 555 7.94 -13.32 -1.60
N GLU A 556 7.28 -14.43 -1.94
CA GLU A 556 6.16 -14.94 -1.14
C GLU A 556 6.56 -15.45 0.24
N SER A 557 7.71 -16.08 0.38
CA SER A 557 8.15 -16.72 1.63
C SER A 557 9.14 -15.90 2.44
N GLY A 558 9.53 -14.72 1.94
CA GLY A 558 10.61 -13.92 2.48
C GLY A 558 11.98 -14.44 2.03
N ASN A 559 12.90 -13.53 1.72
CA ASN A 559 14.23 -13.94 1.28
C ASN A 559 15.17 -14.06 2.47
N ALA A 560 15.57 -15.31 2.79
CA ALA A 560 16.54 -15.58 3.84
C ALA A 560 17.94 -14.99 3.59
N ASP A 561 18.28 -14.67 2.35
CA ASP A 561 19.56 -14.03 1.97
C ASP A 561 19.56 -12.52 2.23
N GLY A 562 18.38 -11.92 2.46
CA GLY A 562 18.19 -10.49 2.73
C GLY A 562 18.64 -9.59 1.58
N ASP A 563 18.47 -9.98 0.32
CA ASP A 563 18.87 -9.15 -0.82
C ASP A 563 17.86 -8.04 -1.18
N GLY A 564 16.70 -8.03 -0.52
CA GLY A 564 15.71 -6.96 -0.61
C GLY A 564 16.22 -5.60 -0.11
N LYS A 565 15.32 -4.61 -0.21
CA LYS A 565 15.66 -3.18 -0.04
C LYS A 565 14.98 -2.51 1.13
N MET A 566 14.09 -3.18 1.85
CA MET A 566 13.30 -2.59 2.93
C MET A 566 13.75 -3.08 4.32
N LEU A 567 12.98 -2.71 5.35
CA LEU A 567 13.28 -2.98 6.75
C LEU A 567 13.35 -4.48 7.05
N TYR A 568 12.51 -5.30 6.40
CA TYR A 568 12.61 -6.77 6.46
C TYR A 568 14.00 -7.27 6.04
N ALA A 569 14.53 -6.76 4.92
CA ALA A 569 15.86 -7.12 4.42
C ALA A 569 16.97 -6.65 5.37
N LEU A 570 16.80 -5.49 6.01
CA LEU A 570 17.73 -5.00 7.02
C LEU A 570 17.76 -5.98 8.20
N ALA A 571 16.60 -6.35 8.74
CA ALA A 571 16.47 -7.34 9.81
C ALA A 571 17.18 -8.65 9.46
N GLN A 572 16.92 -9.17 8.26
CA GLN A 572 17.55 -10.40 7.78
C GLN A 572 19.08 -10.29 7.71
N LYS A 573 19.62 -9.18 7.21
CA LYS A 573 21.08 -8.93 7.20
C LYS A 573 21.67 -8.78 8.59
N ARG A 574 20.95 -8.14 9.51
CA ARG A 574 21.46 -7.86 10.86
C ARG A 574 21.42 -9.11 11.73
N CYS A 575 20.40 -9.96 11.61
CA CYS A 575 20.29 -11.17 12.44
C CYS A 575 21.55 -12.06 12.32
N GLY A 576 22.01 -12.30 11.09
CA GLY A 576 23.21 -13.11 10.85
C GLY A 576 24.51 -12.45 11.33
N ASN A 577 24.48 -11.15 11.62
CA ASN A 577 25.62 -10.43 12.20
C ASN A 577 25.55 -10.33 13.73
N PHE A 578 24.37 -10.49 14.32
CA PHE A 578 24.13 -10.31 15.76
C PHE A 578 23.79 -11.61 16.49
N GLY A 579 23.65 -12.73 15.76
CA GLY A 579 23.31 -14.02 16.34
C GLY A 579 21.84 -14.12 16.73
N THR A 580 20.96 -13.40 16.03
CA THR A 580 19.53 -13.23 16.36
C THR A 580 18.60 -13.76 15.26
N CYS A 581 19.06 -14.68 14.41
CA CYS A 581 18.19 -15.41 13.49
C CYS A 581 17.52 -16.60 14.21
N GLY A 582 16.32 -17.00 13.77
CA GLY A 582 15.53 -18.08 14.39
C GLY A 582 16.08 -19.50 14.21
N GLY A 583 17.11 -19.69 13.39
CA GLY A 583 17.82 -20.96 13.28
C GLY A 583 18.57 -21.33 14.56
N ALA A 584 18.75 -22.64 14.80
CA ALA A 584 19.37 -23.15 16.02
C ALA A 584 20.84 -22.69 16.25
N ASP A 585 21.50 -22.16 15.23
CA ASP A 585 22.85 -21.59 15.32
C ASP A 585 22.87 -20.05 15.49
N GLY A 586 21.69 -19.42 15.58
CA GLY A 586 21.50 -17.98 15.73
C GLY A 586 21.84 -17.16 14.48
N ILE A 587 22.33 -17.77 13.40
CA ILE A 587 22.80 -17.04 12.21
C ILE A 587 22.17 -17.50 10.89
N THR A 588 21.41 -18.59 10.91
CA THR A 588 20.65 -19.10 9.77
C THR A 588 19.15 -18.98 10.00
N GLY A 589 18.37 -19.05 8.92
CA GLY A 589 16.91 -18.89 8.98
C GLY A 589 16.48 -17.43 8.99
N THR A 590 15.17 -17.20 9.16
CA THR A 590 14.57 -15.86 9.22
C THR A 590 15.07 -15.12 10.46
N ALA A 591 15.21 -13.80 10.38
CA ALA A 591 15.45 -12.97 11.56
C ALA A 591 14.32 -13.20 12.59
N ALA A 592 14.66 -13.45 13.86
CA ALA A 592 13.64 -13.69 14.90
C ALA A 592 12.64 -12.52 14.98
N ILE A 593 13.12 -11.28 14.85
CA ILE A 593 12.25 -10.10 14.83
C ILE A 593 11.33 -10.02 13.61
N ASN A 594 11.70 -10.58 12.45
CA ASN A 594 10.78 -10.66 11.31
C ASN A 594 9.66 -11.66 11.58
N ASP A 595 9.97 -12.78 12.23
CA ASP A 595 8.96 -13.77 12.64
C ASP A 595 8.01 -13.17 13.71
N ASP A 596 8.57 -12.45 14.69
CA ASP A 596 7.79 -11.76 15.74
C ASP A 596 6.85 -10.69 15.15
N ILE A 597 7.36 -9.86 14.22
CA ILE A 597 6.53 -8.84 13.54
C ILE A 597 5.46 -9.53 12.69
N LEU A 598 5.79 -10.61 11.97
CA LEU A 598 4.82 -11.33 11.15
C LEU A 598 3.67 -11.90 11.99
N GLU A 599 3.96 -12.41 13.19
CA GLU A 599 2.92 -12.83 14.13
C GLU A 599 2.02 -11.66 14.55
N LEU A 600 2.61 -10.51 14.87
CA LEU A 600 1.87 -9.30 15.24
C LEU A 600 1.04 -8.74 14.08
N ILE A 601 1.54 -8.83 12.84
CA ILE A 601 0.79 -8.44 11.65
C ILE A 601 -0.45 -9.31 11.50
N GLY A 602 -0.32 -10.63 11.70
CA GLY A 602 -1.46 -11.54 11.70
C GLY A 602 -2.46 -11.29 12.83
N ALA A 603 -1.97 -11.03 14.04
CA ALA A 603 -2.82 -10.68 15.18
C ALA A 603 -3.55 -9.35 14.95
N GLY A 604 -2.84 -8.31 14.51
CA GLY A 604 -3.36 -6.98 14.23
C GLY A 604 -4.43 -6.97 13.15
N SER A 605 -4.18 -7.65 12.02
CA SER A 605 -5.19 -7.83 10.96
C SER A 605 -6.46 -8.49 11.50
N GLY A 606 -6.31 -9.55 12.31
CA GLY A 606 -7.43 -10.21 13.00
C GLY A 606 -8.19 -9.28 13.95
N TYR A 607 -7.48 -8.45 14.73
CA TYR A 607 -8.09 -7.47 15.62
C TYR A 607 -8.88 -6.40 14.85
N LEU A 608 -8.33 -5.88 13.75
CA LEU A 608 -8.98 -4.88 12.91
C LEU A 608 -10.25 -5.43 12.27
N LEU A 609 -10.22 -6.65 11.73
CA LEU A 609 -11.40 -7.34 11.20
C LEU A 609 -12.50 -7.54 12.25
N GLU A 610 -12.13 -7.76 13.51
CA GLU A 610 -13.05 -7.89 14.64
C GLU A 610 -13.48 -6.55 15.26
N GLY A 611 -12.90 -5.42 14.82
CA GLY A 611 -13.14 -4.09 15.39
C GLY A 611 -12.52 -3.88 16.77
N LYS A 612 -11.47 -4.62 17.10
CA LYS A 612 -10.68 -4.56 18.34
C LYS A 612 -9.54 -3.56 18.22
N CYS A 613 -9.91 -2.28 18.12
CA CYS A 613 -8.95 -1.23 17.77
C CYS A 613 -7.90 -0.97 18.87
N ALA A 614 -8.21 -1.26 20.14
CA ALA A 614 -7.25 -1.12 21.23
C ALA A 614 -6.16 -2.21 21.16
N GLU A 615 -6.54 -3.45 20.86
CA GLU A 615 -5.60 -4.55 20.68
C GLU A 615 -4.75 -4.37 19.41
N ALA A 616 -5.33 -3.78 18.34
CA ALA A 616 -4.57 -3.38 17.15
C ALA A 616 -3.57 -2.24 17.44
N GLU A 617 -3.95 -1.28 18.28
CA GLU A 617 -3.05 -0.21 18.77
C GLU A 617 -1.87 -0.78 19.56
N GLU A 618 -2.12 -1.74 20.46
CA GLU A 618 -1.06 -2.44 21.21
C GLU A 618 -0.12 -3.21 20.26
N ALA A 619 -0.67 -3.92 19.27
CA ALA A 619 0.13 -4.61 18.27
C ALA A 619 1.02 -3.64 17.46
N LYS A 620 0.48 -2.48 17.04
CA LYS A 620 1.25 -1.43 16.36
C LYS A 620 2.44 -0.99 17.22
N GLU A 621 2.20 -0.67 18.50
CA GLU A 621 3.27 -0.22 19.40
C GLU A 621 4.38 -1.27 19.57
N SER A 622 4.03 -2.56 19.66
CA SER A 622 5.02 -3.65 19.66
C SER A 622 5.76 -3.78 18.33
N ILE A 623 5.09 -3.62 17.19
CA ILE A 623 5.73 -3.65 15.87
C ILE A 623 6.75 -2.51 15.75
N VAL A 624 6.42 -1.28 16.13
CA VAL A 624 7.35 -0.13 16.10
C VAL A 624 8.62 -0.40 16.93
N GLN A 625 8.47 -1.03 18.11
CA GLN A 625 9.61 -1.43 18.95
C GLN A 625 10.50 -2.46 18.24
N LEU A 626 9.90 -3.52 17.67
CA LEU A 626 10.64 -4.57 16.97
C LEU A 626 11.33 -4.08 15.70
N MET A 627 10.67 -3.21 14.92
CA MET A 627 11.27 -2.60 13.73
C MET A 627 12.50 -1.74 14.08
N THR A 628 12.60 -1.23 15.32
CA THR A 628 13.72 -0.41 15.80
C THR A 628 14.99 -1.24 16.04
N VAL A 629 14.85 -2.51 16.45
CA VAL A 629 15.97 -3.44 16.75
C VAL A 629 17.01 -3.51 15.61
N PRO A 630 16.64 -3.76 14.34
CA PRO A 630 17.63 -3.85 13.27
C PRO A 630 18.34 -2.51 12.96
N LEU A 631 17.70 -1.38 13.22
CA LEU A 631 18.35 -0.06 13.10
C LEU A 631 19.36 0.18 14.23
N VAL A 632 19.08 -0.29 15.44
CA VAL A 632 20.03 -0.29 16.57
C VAL A 632 21.21 -1.22 16.28
N GLN A 633 20.95 -2.44 15.82
CA GLN A 633 21.99 -3.38 15.38
C GLN A 633 22.86 -2.78 14.26
N ALA A 634 22.27 -2.09 13.29
CA ALA A 634 23.01 -1.39 12.25
C ALA A 634 23.89 -0.29 12.84
N THR A 635 23.33 0.55 13.71
CA THR A 635 24.06 1.61 14.41
C THR A 635 25.26 1.07 15.19
N LEU A 636 25.09 0.00 15.98
CA LEU A 636 26.19 -0.64 16.72
C LEU A 636 27.29 -1.20 15.81
N ARG A 637 26.90 -1.85 14.72
CA ARG A 637 27.87 -2.37 13.74
C ARG A 637 28.69 -1.26 13.11
N TYR A 638 28.07 -0.15 12.75
CA TYR A 638 28.76 0.95 12.09
C TYR A 638 29.46 1.89 13.07
N LEU A 639 29.07 1.93 14.35
CA LEU A 639 29.91 2.47 15.43
C LEU A 639 31.25 1.74 15.45
N TYR A 640 31.25 0.41 15.41
CA TYR A 640 32.50 -0.35 15.34
C TYR A 640 33.30 -0.05 14.07
N ARG A 641 32.67 -0.15 12.89
CA ARG A 641 33.40 -0.03 11.61
C ARG A 641 33.84 1.39 11.29
N ALA A 642 33.13 2.40 11.78
CA ALA A 642 33.51 3.79 11.62
C ALA A 642 34.47 4.29 12.71
N ASP A 643 34.71 3.51 13.77
CA ASP A 643 35.67 3.87 14.80
C ASP A 643 37.10 3.80 14.23
N PRO A 644 37.87 4.91 14.24
CA PRO A 644 39.27 4.92 13.79
C PRO A 644 40.19 4.00 14.61
N ALA A 645 39.78 3.57 15.80
CA ALA A 645 40.49 2.61 16.63
C ALA A 645 40.16 1.14 16.31
N SER A 646 39.21 0.88 15.41
CA SER A 646 38.81 -0.47 14.98
C SER A 646 39.73 -1.04 13.89
N ASP A 647 39.48 -2.29 13.51
CA ASP A 647 40.17 -2.98 12.40
C ASP A 647 39.88 -2.36 11.02
N TYR A 648 38.93 -1.41 10.93
CA TYR A 648 38.46 -0.79 9.68
C TYR A 648 38.98 0.64 9.44
N ASP A 649 39.76 1.21 10.36
CA ASP A 649 40.42 2.53 10.25
C ASP A 649 39.46 3.73 10.03
N GLY A 650 38.16 3.55 10.28
CA GLY A 650 37.16 4.63 10.29
C GLY A 650 36.99 5.34 8.95
N ASP A 651 36.80 4.60 7.86
CA ASP A 651 36.63 5.21 6.53
C ASP A 651 35.30 5.97 6.37
N ALA A 652 35.28 6.87 5.38
CA ALA A 652 34.15 7.77 5.12
C ALA A 652 32.85 7.03 4.76
N LYS A 653 32.94 5.83 4.17
CA LYS A 653 31.76 5.03 3.83
C LYS A 653 31.09 4.55 5.11
N HIS A 654 31.84 3.91 6.01
CA HIS A 654 31.29 3.38 7.25
C HIS A 654 30.75 4.48 8.16
N TRP A 655 31.38 5.66 8.14
CA TRP A 655 30.86 6.84 8.84
C TRP A 655 29.51 7.30 8.30
N ALA A 656 29.34 7.31 6.98
CA ALA A 656 28.07 7.67 6.35
C ALA A 656 26.96 6.64 6.63
N GLU A 657 27.29 5.36 6.62
CA GLU A 657 26.35 4.30 7.00
C GLU A 657 25.93 4.45 8.48
N LEU A 658 26.88 4.70 9.39
CA LEU A 658 26.56 5.01 10.79
C LEU A 658 25.59 6.20 10.90
N TRP A 659 25.89 7.30 10.20
CA TRP A 659 25.02 8.48 10.24
C TRP A 659 23.60 8.17 9.78
N ALA A 660 23.44 7.45 8.66
CA ALA A 660 22.14 7.15 8.11
C ALA A 660 21.28 6.30 9.06
N PHE A 661 21.87 5.28 9.70
CA PHE A 661 21.15 4.44 10.67
C PHE A 661 20.85 5.18 11.97
N ALA A 662 21.83 5.92 12.51
CA ALA A 662 21.62 6.70 13.73
C ALA A 662 20.54 7.77 13.54
N ALA A 663 20.56 8.51 12.42
CA ALA A 663 19.56 9.53 12.11
C ALA A 663 18.12 8.97 12.10
N ALA A 664 17.92 7.73 11.66
CA ALA A 664 16.60 7.09 11.66
C ALA A 664 16.00 6.87 13.06
N ILE A 665 16.84 6.67 14.09
CA ILE A 665 16.40 6.30 15.44
C ILE A 665 16.67 7.37 16.50
N LEU A 666 17.42 8.43 16.18
CA LEU A 666 17.73 9.52 17.11
C LEU A 666 16.47 10.15 17.76
N PRO A 667 15.34 10.35 17.08
CA PRO A 667 14.12 10.84 17.72
C PRO A 667 13.57 9.91 18.81
N LEU A 668 13.62 8.59 18.60
CA LEU A 668 13.20 7.60 19.59
C LEU A 668 14.16 7.57 20.79
N ILE A 669 15.46 7.69 20.52
CA ILE A 669 16.48 7.78 21.57
C ILE A 669 16.29 9.06 22.39
N ASP A 670 15.96 10.19 21.76
CA ASP A 670 15.76 11.48 22.43
C ASP A 670 14.54 11.46 23.35
N GLU A 671 13.45 10.82 22.89
CA GLU A 671 12.24 10.60 23.70
C GLU A 671 12.56 9.80 24.98
N CYS A 672 13.47 8.83 24.90
CA CYS A 672 13.94 8.09 26.06
C CYS A 672 14.98 8.85 26.91
N SER A 673 15.94 9.50 26.26
CA SER A 673 17.02 10.26 26.90
C SER A 673 17.73 11.17 25.91
N ALA A 674 17.47 12.47 26.02
CA ALA A 674 18.18 13.50 25.25
C ALA A 674 19.71 13.47 25.44
N ASP A 675 20.21 13.02 26.59
CA ASP A 675 21.66 12.88 26.85
C ASP A 675 22.27 11.74 26.03
N VAL A 676 21.56 10.60 25.93
CA VAL A 676 21.97 9.47 25.09
C VAL A 676 21.87 9.85 23.62
N ALA A 677 20.79 10.53 23.20
CA ALA A 677 20.62 11.02 21.83
C ALA A 677 21.76 11.98 21.43
N HIS A 678 22.12 12.91 22.30
CA HIS A 678 23.27 13.78 22.09
C HIS A 678 24.59 12.99 21.97
N THR A 679 24.77 11.96 22.79
CA THR A 679 25.96 11.11 22.76
C THR A 679 26.05 10.33 21.45
N VAL A 680 24.96 9.70 21.01
CA VAL A 680 24.89 8.98 19.73
C VAL A 680 25.15 9.96 18.59
N ARG A 681 24.42 11.08 18.54
CA ARG A 681 24.55 12.09 17.48
C ARG A 681 25.97 12.65 17.38
N SER A 682 26.57 13.05 18.50
CA SER A 682 27.94 13.61 18.49
C SER A 682 28.99 12.61 17.97
N ASN A 683 28.67 11.31 18.03
CA ASN A 683 29.47 10.20 17.55
C ASN A 683 28.96 9.55 16.26
N SER A 684 27.98 10.14 15.57
CA SER A 684 27.48 9.63 14.28
C SER A 684 27.29 10.71 13.20
N ASP A 685 27.00 11.96 13.60
CA ASP A 685 26.64 13.06 12.69
C ASP A 685 27.83 13.51 11.84
N ILE A 686 27.66 13.53 10.52
CA ILE A 686 28.70 13.94 9.56
C ILE A 686 29.12 15.40 9.71
N ASP A 687 28.26 16.24 10.28
CA ASP A 687 28.53 17.64 10.58
C ASP A 687 29.07 17.86 12.00
N SER A 688 29.28 16.79 12.77
CA SER A 688 29.81 16.90 14.13
C SER A 688 31.18 17.59 14.13
N GLU A 689 31.40 18.49 15.09
CA GLU A 689 32.73 19.06 15.33
C GLU A 689 33.72 18.01 15.88
N HIS A 690 33.23 16.85 16.30
CA HIS A 690 34.02 15.74 16.80
C HIS A 690 34.43 14.79 15.66
N ALA A 691 35.55 14.08 15.87
CA ALA A 691 35.96 13.03 14.95
C ALA A 691 34.96 11.86 14.98
N PRO A 692 34.89 11.05 13.91
CA PRO A 692 34.10 9.82 13.88
C PRO A 692 34.30 8.98 15.13
N VAL A 693 33.20 8.63 15.79
CA VAL A 693 33.16 7.78 17.00
C VAL A 693 34.18 8.21 18.07
N SER A 694 34.30 9.53 18.30
CA SER A 694 35.32 10.10 19.21
C SER A 694 35.28 9.59 20.66
N ALA A 695 34.11 9.13 21.14
CA ALA A 695 33.95 8.51 22.46
C ALA A 695 34.39 7.04 22.50
N GLY A 696 34.57 6.41 21.32
CA GLY A 696 34.78 4.98 21.15
C GLY A 696 33.47 4.19 21.13
N PHE A 697 33.38 3.17 20.27
CA PHE A 697 32.13 2.43 20.06
C PHE A 697 31.57 1.77 21.32
N VAL A 698 32.44 1.33 22.25
CA VAL A 698 32.01 0.69 23.51
C VAL A 698 31.25 1.66 24.40
N ALA A 699 31.75 2.90 24.54
CA ALA A 699 31.09 3.89 25.38
C ALA A 699 29.73 4.28 24.80
N VAL A 700 29.62 4.41 23.48
CA VAL A 700 28.34 4.71 22.83
C VAL A 700 27.37 3.54 22.95
N LYS A 701 27.86 2.30 22.85
CA LYS A 701 27.06 1.09 23.11
C LYS A 701 26.51 1.07 24.53
N GLU A 702 27.33 1.29 25.55
CA GLU A 702 26.90 1.27 26.95
C GLU A 702 25.77 2.30 27.21
N GLU A 703 25.86 3.49 26.61
CA GLU A 703 24.81 4.52 26.71
C GLU A 703 23.53 4.10 25.96
N LEU A 704 23.64 3.51 24.76
CA LEU A 704 22.49 2.98 24.02
C LEU A 704 21.80 1.84 24.78
N GLU A 705 22.56 0.91 25.36
CA GLU A 705 22.03 -0.21 26.14
C GLU A 705 21.29 0.23 27.39
N SER A 706 21.69 1.37 27.98
CA SER A 706 21.06 1.92 29.18
C SER A 706 19.58 2.30 28.98
N ILE A 707 19.13 2.48 27.74
CA ILE A 707 17.77 2.89 27.39
C ILE A 707 16.98 1.81 26.63
N TYR A 708 17.50 0.59 26.48
CA TYR A 708 16.78 -0.48 25.76
C TYR A 708 15.39 -0.75 26.32
N SER A 709 15.24 -0.74 27.65
CA SER A 709 13.93 -0.92 28.29
C SER A 709 12.94 0.18 27.91
N CYS A 710 13.39 1.43 27.74
CA CYS A 710 12.55 2.52 27.27
C CYS A 710 12.19 2.38 25.79
N LEU A 711 13.14 1.90 24.97
CA LEU A 711 12.91 1.61 23.55
C LEU A 711 12.08 0.33 23.32
N GLY A 712 11.67 -0.38 24.39
CA GLY A 712 10.89 -1.61 24.29
C GLY A 712 11.68 -2.80 23.74
N MET A 713 12.99 -2.83 23.94
CA MET A 713 13.88 -3.90 23.44
C MET A 713 14.59 -4.61 24.59
N THR A 714 14.95 -5.87 24.36
CA THR A 714 15.78 -6.67 25.26
C THR A 714 17.20 -6.85 24.72
N CYS A 715 18.14 -7.20 25.61
CA CYS A 715 19.49 -7.57 25.22
C CYS A 715 19.53 -8.74 24.23
N ASP A 716 18.61 -9.71 24.39
CA ASP A 716 18.55 -10.90 23.56
C ASP A 716 18.03 -10.57 22.14
N GLN A 717 17.03 -9.69 22.02
CA GLN A 717 16.55 -9.21 20.71
C GLN A 717 17.63 -8.46 19.94
N VAL A 718 18.42 -7.62 20.63
CA VAL A 718 19.51 -6.88 19.98
C VAL A 718 20.71 -7.79 19.68
N GLY A 719 21.05 -8.70 20.58
CA GLY A 719 22.20 -9.60 20.45
C GLY A 719 23.55 -8.88 20.54
N GLY A 720 24.60 -9.53 20.02
CA GLY A 720 25.97 -9.01 20.05
C GLY A 720 26.65 -9.19 18.70
N LEU A 721 27.50 -8.25 18.30
CA LEU A 721 28.12 -8.28 16.97
C LEU A 721 29.13 -9.43 16.88
N LEU A 722 28.86 -10.42 16.03
CA LEU A 722 29.71 -11.58 15.82
C LEU A 722 31.02 -11.21 15.10
N ALA A 723 32.11 -11.87 15.49
CA ALA A 723 33.43 -11.67 14.93
C ALA A 723 33.63 -12.51 13.66
N GLY A 724 33.68 -11.84 12.50
CA GLY A 724 33.90 -12.50 11.21
C GLY A 724 32.77 -13.46 10.86
N ASP A 725 33.12 -14.72 10.57
CA ASP A 725 32.16 -15.80 10.27
C ASP A 725 31.88 -16.67 11.52
N SER A 726 32.17 -16.18 12.73
CA SER A 726 31.95 -16.91 13.98
C SER A 726 30.45 -16.96 14.33
N THR A 727 30.02 -18.06 14.94
CA THR A 727 28.68 -18.26 15.51
C THR A 727 28.63 -18.02 17.01
N THR A 728 29.79 -17.79 17.65
CA THR A 728 29.92 -17.81 19.12
C THR A 728 30.88 -16.77 19.68
N ASP A 729 31.79 -16.24 18.87
CA ASP A 729 32.72 -15.20 19.29
C ASP A 729 32.20 -13.84 18.86
N TYR A 730 32.10 -12.90 19.80
CA TYR A 730 31.72 -11.53 19.53
C TYR A 730 32.96 -10.65 19.28
N VAL A 731 32.76 -9.53 18.60
CA VAL A 731 33.73 -8.45 18.55
C VAL A 731 33.91 -7.90 19.97
N PRO A 732 35.14 -7.79 20.49
CA PRO A 732 35.38 -7.33 21.86
C PRO A 732 34.73 -5.98 22.15
N GLY A 733 33.90 -5.91 23.19
CA GLY A 733 33.13 -4.73 23.57
C GLY A 733 31.80 -4.57 22.84
N LEU A 734 31.39 -5.54 22.02
CA LEU A 734 30.08 -5.64 21.36
C LEU A 734 29.40 -6.98 21.66
N GLU A 735 29.75 -7.60 22.78
CA GLU A 735 29.02 -8.73 23.35
C GLU A 735 27.57 -8.32 23.67
N PRO A 736 26.60 -9.25 23.66
CA PRO A 736 25.24 -8.96 24.13
C PRO A 736 25.29 -8.37 25.55
N CYS A 737 24.47 -7.36 25.83
CA CYS A 737 24.34 -6.88 27.19
C CYS A 737 23.81 -7.98 28.12
N GLY A 738 24.19 -7.91 29.40
CA GLY A 738 23.84 -8.94 30.38
C GLY A 738 24.78 -10.16 30.43
N GLY A 739 25.81 -10.25 29.57
CA GLY A 739 26.70 -11.42 29.51
C GLY A 739 27.82 -11.50 30.56
N GLU A 740 27.56 -12.18 31.68
CA GLU A 740 28.43 -13.24 32.26
C GLU A 740 27.76 -13.94 33.48
N GLU A 741 26.46 -14.22 33.43
CA GLU A 741 25.95 -15.42 34.09
C GLU A 741 25.06 -16.12 33.07
N GLU A 742 25.35 -17.39 32.73
CA GLU A 742 24.30 -18.25 32.18
C GLU A 742 23.05 -18.02 33.04
N PRO A 743 21.85 -17.87 32.47
CA PRO A 743 20.66 -17.97 33.30
C PRO A 743 20.73 -19.37 33.88
N THR A 744 21.18 -19.48 35.14
CA THR A 744 20.86 -20.65 35.93
C THR A 744 19.35 -20.62 35.90
N GLU A 745 18.75 -21.57 35.19
CA GLU A 745 17.31 -21.75 35.27
C GLU A 745 16.91 -21.56 36.72
N PRO A 746 16.04 -20.58 37.03
CA PRO A 746 15.79 -20.20 38.39
C PRO A 746 15.33 -21.46 39.12
N ALA A 747 16.11 -21.94 40.07
CA ALA A 747 15.81 -23.21 40.69
C ALA A 747 14.51 -23.05 41.48
N ALA A 748 13.47 -23.78 41.08
CA ALA A 748 12.18 -23.74 41.77
C ALA A 748 12.39 -23.97 43.28
N SER A 749 11.84 -23.05 44.09
CA SER A 749 11.74 -23.19 45.54
C SER A 749 10.79 -24.32 45.94
N GLY A 750 9.97 -24.80 45.00
CA GLY A 750 9.21 -26.05 45.09
C GLY A 750 7.80 -25.95 44.49
N CYS A 751 7.08 -27.06 44.52
CA CYS A 751 5.68 -27.16 44.12
C CYS A 751 4.75 -27.03 45.34
N TYR A 752 3.75 -26.16 45.28
CA TYR A 752 2.83 -25.87 46.38
C TYR A 752 1.38 -25.83 45.88
N ARG A 753 0.42 -26.16 46.75
CA ARG A 753 -1.00 -26.16 46.36
C ARG A 753 -1.53 -24.73 46.19
N ASP A 754 -2.27 -24.45 45.13
CA ASP A 754 -3.13 -23.26 45.05
C ASP A 754 -4.53 -23.63 45.59
N ALA A 755 -4.87 -23.13 46.77
CA ALA A 755 -6.22 -23.26 47.30
C ALA A 755 -6.96 -21.96 47.02
N LYS A 756 -7.92 -21.97 46.09
CA LYS A 756 -8.69 -20.78 45.68
C LYS A 756 -9.32 -19.99 46.84
N ASP A 757 -9.68 -20.66 47.94
CA ASP A 757 -10.25 -20.04 49.15
C ASP A 757 -9.20 -19.52 50.17
N ASP A 758 -7.90 -19.74 49.91
CA ASP A 758 -6.76 -19.38 50.76
C ASP A 758 -5.49 -19.06 49.92
N ARG A 759 -5.68 -18.39 48.77
CA ARG A 759 -4.60 -18.07 47.83
C ARG A 759 -3.67 -17.02 48.45
N ARG A 760 -2.35 -17.30 48.40
CA ARG A 760 -1.33 -16.46 49.05
C ARG A 760 -0.50 -15.62 48.09
N LEU A 761 -0.32 -16.05 46.84
CA LEU A 761 0.20 -15.18 45.77
C LEU A 761 -0.99 -14.46 45.13
N ALA A 762 -1.23 -13.21 45.53
CA ALA A 762 -2.41 -12.43 45.14
C ALA A 762 -2.10 -11.35 44.08
N MET A 763 -0.83 -11.08 43.82
CA MET A 763 -0.40 -10.12 42.81
C MET A 763 -0.37 -10.85 41.46
N GLY A 764 -1.55 -11.05 40.86
CA GLY A 764 -1.75 -11.84 39.64
C GLY A 764 -3.15 -12.47 39.52
N PRO A 765 -3.45 -13.21 38.43
CA PRO A 765 -2.48 -13.67 37.44
C PRO A 765 -2.32 -12.70 36.26
N MET A 766 -1.08 -12.57 35.80
CA MET A 766 -0.81 -12.26 34.40
C MET A 766 -0.91 -13.58 33.62
N SER A 767 -1.66 -13.62 32.52
CA SER A 767 -1.79 -14.81 31.67
C SER A 767 -1.19 -14.51 30.31
N SER A 768 -0.25 -15.32 29.84
CA SER A 768 0.39 -15.15 28.53
C SER A 768 0.42 -16.46 27.76
N ARG A 769 0.31 -16.41 26.43
CA ARG A 769 0.55 -17.60 25.58
C ARG A 769 2.03 -17.94 25.52
N ASP A 770 2.91 -16.98 25.79
CA ASP A 770 4.36 -17.16 25.77
C ASP A 770 4.94 -17.33 27.17
N MET A 771 4.09 -17.73 28.13
CA MET A 771 4.49 -17.92 29.50
C MET A 771 5.69 -18.85 29.62
N THR A 772 6.74 -18.37 30.30
CA THR A 772 7.88 -19.14 30.78
C THR A 772 8.19 -18.70 32.22
N PRO A 773 8.95 -19.48 33.01
CA PRO A 773 9.41 -19.02 34.32
C PRO A 773 10.26 -17.74 34.23
N THR A 774 10.99 -17.53 33.13
CA THR A 774 11.78 -16.32 32.89
C THR A 774 10.86 -15.12 32.61
N LEU A 775 9.87 -15.26 31.74
CA LEU A 775 8.89 -14.20 31.50
C LEU A 775 8.12 -13.82 32.77
N CYS A 776 7.77 -14.82 33.59
CA CYS A 776 7.11 -14.58 34.87
C CYS A 776 8.03 -13.90 35.89
N ASN A 777 9.33 -14.22 35.88
CA ASN A 777 10.33 -13.54 36.68
C ASN A 777 10.37 -12.05 36.36
N GLU A 778 10.52 -11.70 35.08
CA GLU A 778 10.61 -10.32 34.61
C GLU A 778 9.37 -9.52 35.00
N TYR A 779 8.18 -10.07 34.75
CA TYR A 779 6.92 -9.45 35.16
C TYR A 779 6.88 -9.19 36.67
N CYS A 780 7.17 -10.21 37.48
CA CYS A 780 7.09 -10.08 38.93
C CYS A 780 8.23 -9.24 39.55
N ALA A 781 9.40 -9.18 38.90
CA ALA A 781 10.45 -8.24 39.24
C ALA A 781 9.96 -6.80 39.02
N GLY A 782 9.23 -6.53 37.93
CA GLY A 782 8.53 -5.27 37.69
C GLY A 782 7.46 -4.94 38.73
N GLN A 783 6.86 -5.95 39.37
CA GLN A 783 5.93 -5.78 40.49
C GLN A 783 6.61 -5.64 41.86
N TYR A 784 7.95 -5.57 41.92
CA TYR A 784 8.73 -5.52 43.16
C TYR A 784 8.44 -6.68 44.12
N ALA A 785 8.15 -7.85 43.55
CA ALA A 785 7.86 -9.05 44.30
C ALA A 785 9.14 -9.69 44.86
N SER A 786 8.98 -10.49 45.90
CA SER A 786 10.07 -11.32 46.46
C SER A 786 10.08 -12.73 45.87
N PHE A 787 8.92 -13.16 45.36
CA PHE A 787 8.68 -14.47 44.78
C PHE A 787 7.77 -14.33 43.56
N TYR A 788 7.92 -15.28 42.65
CA TYR A 788 6.95 -15.48 41.57
C TYR A 788 6.58 -16.95 41.47
N ALA A 789 5.48 -17.23 40.81
CA ALA A 789 4.99 -18.58 40.59
C ALA A 789 4.31 -18.69 39.24
N VAL A 790 4.53 -19.82 38.58
CA VAL A 790 3.81 -20.19 37.36
C VAL A 790 2.77 -21.27 37.66
N GLN A 791 1.62 -21.17 37.00
CA GLN A 791 0.49 -22.07 37.14
C GLN A 791 -0.17 -22.35 35.79
N TYR A 792 -0.73 -23.55 35.66
CA TYR A 792 -1.60 -23.94 34.56
C TYR A 792 -1.01 -23.77 33.15
N GLY A 793 0.33 -23.80 33.06
CA GLY A 793 1.08 -23.63 31.81
C GLY A 793 1.23 -22.18 31.35
N ARG A 794 0.35 -21.27 31.77
CA ARG A 794 0.22 -19.93 31.14
C ARG A 794 0.06 -18.76 32.10
N GLU A 795 -0.09 -19.02 33.40
CA GLU A 795 -0.40 -18.00 34.39
C GLU A 795 0.84 -17.70 35.24
N CYS A 796 1.11 -16.42 35.46
CA CYS A 796 2.17 -15.88 36.30
C CYS A 796 1.57 -15.16 37.50
N TRP A 797 2.12 -15.43 38.68
CA TRP A 797 1.66 -14.92 39.96
C TRP A 797 2.84 -14.38 40.76
N CYS A 798 2.69 -13.23 41.39
CA CYS A 798 3.72 -12.60 42.18
C CYS A 798 3.36 -12.60 43.68
N GLY A 799 4.39 -12.55 44.52
CA GLY A 799 4.23 -12.48 45.97
C GLY A 799 5.40 -11.75 46.64
N ASP A 800 5.10 -10.97 47.66
CA ASP A 800 6.10 -10.22 48.44
C ASP A 800 6.59 -11.01 49.67
N ASP A 801 7.43 -10.38 50.51
CA ASP A 801 7.93 -10.96 51.77
C ASP A 801 6.83 -11.31 52.79
N SER A 802 5.62 -10.76 52.64
CA SER A 802 4.46 -11.11 53.47
C SER A 802 3.80 -12.43 53.04
N THR A 803 4.15 -12.93 51.86
CA THR A 803 3.60 -14.15 51.25
C THR A 803 4.17 -15.40 51.91
N ASP A 804 3.44 -15.95 52.88
CA ASP A 804 3.78 -17.23 53.52
C ASP A 804 3.26 -18.43 52.71
N TYR A 805 3.79 -18.63 51.50
CA TYR A 805 3.39 -19.72 50.60
C TYR A 805 3.66 -21.11 51.19
N ALA A 806 4.57 -21.24 52.16
CA ALA A 806 4.85 -22.51 52.84
C ALA A 806 3.62 -23.09 53.58
N LYS A 807 2.66 -22.24 53.98
CA LYS A 807 1.39 -22.67 54.60
C LYS A 807 0.43 -23.37 53.63
N LEU A 808 0.60 -23.18 52.32
CA LEU A 808 -0.22 -23.82 51.29
C LEU A 808 -0.02 -25.35 51.23
N GLY A 809 1.11 -25.83 51.75
CA GLY A 809 1.48 -27.23 51.78
C GLY A 809 2.22 -27.66 50.52
N ALA A 810 3.47 -28.09 50.70
CA ALA A 810 4.30 -28.60 49.63
C ALA A 810 3.70 -29.85 48.98
N LEU A 811 3.82 -29.94 47.67
CA LEU A 811 3.43 -31.05 46.81
C LEU A 811 4.66 -31.72 46.21
N ASP A 812 4.45 -32.83 45.51
CA ASP A 812 5.48 -33.43 44.67
C ASP A 812 5.62 -32.64 43.36
N MET A 813 6.83 -32.49 42.82
CA MET A 813 7.07 -31.73 41.59
C MET A 813 6.29 -32.27 40.39
N THR A 814 5.90 -33.55 40.39
CA THR A 814 5.03 -34.12 39.35
C THR A 814 3.65 -33.46 39.27
N GLU A 815 3.18 -32.84 40.34
CA GLU A 815 1.93 -32.06 40.36
C GLU A 815 2.12 -30.66 39.75
N CYS A 816 3.36 -30.21 39.51
CA CYS A 816 3.72 -28.95 38.87
C CYS A 816 4.36 -29.12 37.48
N ALA A 817 4.07 -30.24 36.80
CA ALA A 817 4.72 -30.61 35.54
C ALA A 817 3.89 -30.25 34.28
N TYR A 818 3.05 -29.21 34.32
CA TYR A 818 2.41 -28.73 33.10
C TYR A 818 3.47 -28.04 32.22
N PRO A 819 3.51 -28.33 30.92
CA PRO A 819 4.40 -27.62 30.02
C PRO A 819 4.04 -26.13 30.01
N CYS A 820 5.03 -25.26 29.96
CA CYS A 820 4.82 -23.85 29.73
C CYS A 820 4.27 -23.60 28.32
N THR A 821 3.42 -22.61 28.15
CA THR A 821 2.85 -22.31 26.84
C THR A 821 3.85 -21.61 25.92
N GLY A 822 4.81 -20.86 26.47
CA GLY A 822 5.92 -20.25 25.71
C GLY A 822 7.12 -21.16 25.50
N ASP A 823 7.27 -22.22 26.30
CA ASP A 823 8.30 -23.24 26.09
C ASP A 823 7.84 -24.60 26.63
N GLY A 824 7.55 -25.53 25.73
CA GLY A 824 7.06 -26.85 26.09
C GLY A 824 8.07 -27.73 26.84
N ASP A 825 9.35 -27.37 26.83
CA ASP A 825 10.41 -28.08 27.54
C ASP A 825 10.54 -27.63 29.01
N LEU A 826 9.91 -26.51 29.40
CA LEU A 826 9.87 -25.98 30.77
C LEU A 826 8.59 -26.37 31.52
N THR A 827 8.63 -26.33 32.84
CA THR A 827 7.47 -26.58 33.70
C THR A 827 6.87 -25.27 34.23
N CYS A 828 5.54 -25.16 34.14
CA CYS A 828 4.76 -23.99 34.55
C CYS A 828 3.62 -24.38 35.50
N GLY A 829 3.98 -25.06 36.58
CA GLY A 829 3.04 -25.45 37.63
C GLY A 829 2.03 -26.51 37.19
N GLY A 830 0.82 -26.47 37.74
CA GLY A 830 -0.25 -27.41 37.39
C GLY A 830 -1.63 -26.78 37.54
N PHE A 831 -2.68 -27.59 37.46
CA PHE A 831 -4.06 -27.10 37.46
C PHE A 831 -4.41 -26.30 38.73
N ASP A 832 -4.02 -26.79 39.92
CA ASP A 832 -4.24 -26.15 41.23
C ASP A 832 -2.93 -26.16 42.04
N SER A 833 -1.80 -25.92 41.37
CA SER A 833 -0.46 -26.04 41.96
C SER A 833 0.49 -25.01 41.36
N PHE A 834 1.13 -24.27 42.25
CA PHE A 834 2.16 -23.28 41.93
C PHE A 834 3.53 -23.95 41.90
N GLU A 835 4.26 -23.73 40.82
CA GLU A 835 5.72 -23.86 40.85
C GLU A 835 6.30 -22.50 41.25
N ILE A 836 6.89 -22.40 42.44
CA ILE A 836 7.33 -21.15 43.05
C ILE A 836 8.83 -20.96 42.88
N PHE A 837 9.24 -19.74 42.60
CA PHE A 837 10.61 -19.28 42.40
C PHE A 837 10.90 -18.06 43.27
N SER A 838 12.16 -17.90 43.68
CA SER A 838 12.61 -16.73 44.44
C SER A 838 13.20 -15.68 43.50
N LEU A 839 12.88 -14.40 43.71
CA LEU A 839 13.54 -13.30 43.02
C LEU A 839 14.84 -12.89 43.76
N PRO A 840 15.86 -12.39 43.05
CA PRO A 840 17.04 -11.82 43.68
C PRO A 840 16.67 -10.62 44.55
N ALA A 841 17.25 -10.51 45.75
CA ALA A 841 16.92 -9.47 46.72
C ALA A 841 17.06 -8.02 46.18
N GLU A 842 17.93 -7.82 45.19
CA GLU A 842 18.14 -6.52 44.53
C GLU A 842 16.89 -6.02 43.76
N THR A 843 15.99 -6.92 43.31
CA THR A 843 14.74 -6.57 42.59
C THR A 843 13.64 -5.97 43.50
N SER A 844 13.81 -6.08 44.81
CA SER A 844 12.87 -5.56 45.83
C SER A 844 13.36 -4.28 46.52
N GLN A 845 14.46 -3.67 46.04
CA GLN A 845 15.16 -2.61 46.77
C GLN A 845 14.24 -1.42 47.06
N GLY A 846 13.93 -1.25 48.35
CA GLY A 846 13.06 -0.19 48.84
C GLY A 846 11.58 -0.53 48.93
N HIS A 847 11.09 -1.69 48.48
CA HIS A 847 9.70 -2.10 48.72
C HIS A 847 9.55 -2.77 50.10
N LEU A 848 8.68 -2.22 50.95
CA LEU A 848 8.48 -2.65 52.33
C LEU A 848 7.24 -3.55 52.52
N GLY A 849 6.43 -3.71 51.47
CA GLY A 849 5.26 -4.60 51.40
C GLY A 849 3.91 -3.90 51.30
N CYS A 850 2.86 -4.70 51.12
CA CYS A 850 1.46 -4.25 51.12
C CYS A 850 0.85 -4.25 52.53
N TYR A 851 0.26 -3.13 52.95
CA TYR A 851 -0.33 -2.96 54.28
C TYR A 851 -1.77 -2.44 54.21
N ALA A 852 -2.61 -2.88 55.14
CA ALA A 852 -3.98 -2.41 55.25
C ALA A 852 -3.99 -0.93 55.70
N ASP A 853 -4.86 -0.13 55.11
CA ASP A 853 -5.01 1.29 55.45
C ASP A 853 -6.45 1.58 55.88
N GLU A 854 -6.63 2.40 56.91
CA GLU A 854 -7.96 2.74 57.43
C GLU A 854 -8.24 4.23 57.27
N GLN A 855 -9.39 4.58 56.68
CA GLN A 855 -9.67 5.97 56.31
C GLN A 855 -9.70 6.95 57.48
N ASP A 856 -10.10 6.49 58.66
CA ASP A 856 -10.16 7.27 59.91
C ASP A 856 -8.85 7.19 60.72
N ASP A 857 -7.89 6.34 60.32
CA ASP A 857 -6.60 6.14 60.98
C ASP A 857 -5.50 5.78 59.96
N ARG A 858 -5.22 6.67 59.01
CA ARG A 858 -4.32 6.43 57.86
C ARG A 858 -2.91 6.00 58.24
N LEU A 859 -2.27 5.15 57.44
CA LEU A 859 -0.86 4.74 57.60
C LEU A 859 0.09 5.95 57.59
N PHE A 860 -0.07 6.85 56.60
CA PHE A 860 0.66 8.11 56.53
C PHE A 860 -0.26 9.30 56.85
N ARG A 861 0.23 10.24 57.67
CA ARG A 861 -0.53 11.40 58.15
C ARG A 861 -0.61 12.54 57.13
N ALA A 862 0.33 12.59 56.19
CA ALA A 862 0.32 13.59 55.13
C ALA A 862 -0.88 13.37 54.21
N ASP A 863 -1.44 14.46 53.67
CA ASP A 863 -2.46 14.35 52.64
C ASP A 863 -1.86 13.74 51.37
N LYS A 864 -2.62 12.86 50.73
CA LYS A 864 -2.27 12.29 49.44
C LYS A 864 -2.10 13.32 48.33
N ILE A 865 -1.14 13.02 47.47
CA ILE A 865 -0.95 13.62 46.16
C ILE A 865 -1.70 12.75 45.16
N ARG A 866 -2.41 13.36 44.21
CA ARG A 866 -3.02 12.63 43.09
C ARG A 866 -2.21 12.90 41.85
N LEU A 867 -1.69 11.83 41.26
CA LEU A 867 -0.93 11.90 40.02
C LEU A 867 -1.81 11.43 38.87
N ASP A 868 -1.76 12.13 37.74
CA ASP A 868 -2.48 11.72 36.53
C ASP A 868 -1.82 10.51 35.88
N GLU A 869 -0.49 10.37 36.06
CA GLU A 869 0.32 9.17 35.82
C GLU A 869 1.04 8.83 37.14
N ASN A 870 0.67 7.71 37.75
CA ASN A 870 1.17 7.30 39.06
C ASN A 870 1.96 6.00 38.93
N GLY A 871 2.98 5.86 39.76
CA GLY A 871 3.91 4.74 39.76
C GLY A 871 4.97 4.96 40.84
N VAL A 872 5.82 3.97 41.09
CA VAL A 872 6.83 4.04 42.16
C VAL A 872 7.74 5.26 41.98
N GLU A 873 8.32 5.44 40.79
CA GLU A 873 9.24 6.57 40.55
C GLU A 873 8.52 7.93 40.56
N ALA A 874 7.33 8.02 39.98
CA ALA A 874 6.53 9.25 39.99
C ALA A 874 6.14 9.65 41.43
N CYS A 875 5.75 8.67 42.26
CA CYS A 875 5.41 8.91 43.65
C CYS A 875 6.65 9.20 44.51
N ARG A 876 7.77 8.51 44.29
CA ARG A 876 9.06 8.80 44.92
C ARG A 876 9.49 10.24 44.63
N ALA A 877 9.40 10.67 43.37
CA ALA A 877 9.72 12.04 42.96
C ALA A 877 8.77 13.06 43.61
N ALA A 878 7.47 12.78 43.64
CA ALA A 878 6.48 13.64 44.29
C ALA A 878 6.69 13.74 45.81
N CYS A 879 7.21 12.68 46.43
CA CYS A 879 7.54 12.60 47.85
C CYS A 879 8.98 12.96 48.19
N SER A 880 9.72 13.59 47.26
CA SER A 880 11.13 13.96 47.46
C SER A 880 11.38 14.65 48.81
N GLY A 881 12.25 14.04 49.63
CA GLY A 881 12.58 14.49 50.98
C GLY A 881 11.81 13.81 52.12
N SER A 882 10.87 12.90 51.79
CA SER A 882 10.23 12.00 52.75
C SER A 882 10.96 10.64 52.74
N PRO A 883 11.28 10.03 53.89
CA PRO A 883 12.00 8.75 53.93
C PRO A 883 11.14 7.55 53.51
N LEU A 884 9.81 7.71 53.53
CA LEU A 884 8.86 6.69 53.07
C LEU A 884 7.91 7.30 52.06
N PHE A 885 7.39 6.47 51.17
CA PHE A 885 6.25 6.82 50.33
C PHE A 885 5.39 5.59 50.07
N GLY A 886 4.16 5.79 49.60
CA GLY A 886 3.21 4.71 49.41
C GLY A 886 2.20 4.98 48.32
N LEU A 887 1.86 3.93 47.58
CA LEU A 887 0.91 3.95 46.48
C LEU A 887 -0.43 3.36 46.96
N GLN A 888 -1.54 4.03 46.67
CA GLN A 888 -2.88 3.57 46.97
C GLN A 888 -3.87 3.98 45.88
N TYR A 889 -4.90 3.15 45.68
CA TYR A 889 -6.06 3.47 44.84
C TYR A 889 -5.72 3.92 43.41
N GLY A 890 -4.67 3.32 42.85
CA GLY A 890 -4.20 3.52 41.48
C GLY A 890 -3.51 4.86 41.21
N ARG A 891 -4.02 5.96 41.78
CA ARG A 891 -3.56 7.34 41.51
C ARG A 891 -3.08 8.12 42.72
N GLU A 892 -3.22 7.55 43.92
CA GLU A 892 -2.94 8.26 45.17
C GLU A 892 -1.52 7.91 45.62
N CYS A 893 -0.70 8.94 45.74
CA CYS A 893 0.66 8.89 46.26
C CYS A 893 0.69 9.51 47.66
N TRP A 894 1.27 8.81 48.62
CA TRP A 894 1.31 9.20 50.02
C TRP A 894 2.75 9.32 50.49
N CYS A 895 3.11 10.43 51.13
CA CYS A 895 4.47 10.66 51.62
C CYS A 895 4.53 10.43 53.12
N GLY A 896 5.43 9.55 53.57
CA GLY A 896 5.53 9.12 54.96
C GLY A 896 6.83 9.56 55.64
N THR A 897 6.80 9.65 56.97
CA THR A 897 7.98 9.98 57.80
C THR A 897 8.50 8.77 58.56
N GLU A 898 9.76 8.82 59.00
CA GLU A 898 10.42 7.71 59.72
C GLU A 898 9.72 7.34 61.05
N ASP A 899 8.92 8.25 61.64
CA ASP A 899 8.16 8.00 62.87
C ASP A 899 6.76 7.37 62.64
N GLU A 900 6.38 7.12 61.40
CA GLU A 900 5.09 6.51 61.06
C GLU A 900 5.16 4.99 61.07
N ASP A 901 4.24 4.38 61.81
CA ASP A 901 4.11 2.92 61.90
C ASP A 901 3.21 2.43 60.75
N TYR A 902 3.81 2.17 59.60
CA TYR A 902 3.12 1.63 58.43
C TYR A 902 2.62 0.18 58.63
N THR A 903 3.01 -0.49 59.73
CA THR A 903 2.59 -1.86 60.04
C THR A 903 1.37 -1.94 60.97
N LYS A 904 0.88 -0.80 61.47
CA LYS A 904 -0.09 -0.74 62.58
C LYS A 904 -1.41 -1.49 62.34
N HIS A 905 -1.83 -1.62 61.07
CA HIS A 905 -3.06 -2.30 60.66
C HIS A 905 -2.82 -3.73 60.14
N GLY A 906 -1.56 -4.16 60.10
CA GLY A 906 -1.15 -5.45 59.55
C GLY A 906 -0.96 -5.43 58.03
N ALA A 907 -0.36 -6.51 57.52
CA ALA A 907 -0.18 -6.74 56.10
C ALA A 907 -1.54 -6.93 55.40
N SER A 908 -1.62 -6.51 54.14
CA SER A 908 -2.77 -6.71 53.27
C SER A 908 -2.35 -7.47 52.01
N THR A 909 -3.31 -8.10 51.36
CA THR A 909 -3.15 -8.70 50.02
C THR A 909 -3.86 -7.89 48.94
N ASP A 910 -4.57 -6.82 49.33
CA ASP A 910 -5.49 -6.09 48.45
C ASP A 910 -4.80 -4.92 47.74
N CYS A 911 -3.48 -5.01 47.50
CA CYS A 911 -2.73 -4.03 46.72
C CYS A 911 -2.74 -4.36 45.22
N ASP A 912 -3.94 -4.52 44.67
CA ASP A 912 -4.23 -5.06 43.34
C ASP A 912 -4.78 -4.02 42.35
N TYR A 913 -4.75 -2.72 42.69
CA TYR A 913 -5.25 -1.67 41.81
C TYR A 913 -4.21 -1.29 40.76
N PRO A 914 -4.59 -1.23 39.47
CA PRO A 914 -3.69 -0.79 38.43
C PRO A 914 -3.26 0.66 38.66
N CYS A 915 -2.00 0.94 38.36
CA CYS A 915 -1.45 2.28 38.35
C CYS A 915 -2.16 3.13 37.28
N ARG A 916 -2.54 4.36 37.65
CA ARG A 916 -3.13 5.27 36.69
C ARG A 916 -2.05 5.73 35.70
N GLY A 917 -2.28 5.57 34.40
CA GLY A 917 -1.31 5.90 33.36
C GLY A 917 -0.41 4.73 32.95
N ASN A 918 -0.41 3.63 33.70
CA ASN A 918 0.20 2.37 33.29
C ASN A 918 -0.50 1.21 34.02
N GLU A 919 -1.43 0.54 33.33
CA GLU A 919 -2.27 -0.49 33.96
C GLU A 919 -1.52 -1.80 34.25
N ASP A 920 -0.29 -1.96 33.76
CA ASP A 920 0.55 -3.15 33.94
C ASP A 920 1.19 -3.24 35.34
N TYR A 921 1.25 -2.12 36.06
CA TYR A 921 1.79 -2.05 37.42
C TYR A 921 0.69 -1.85 38.46
N THR A 922 0.94 -2.30 39.68
CA THR A 922 0.01 -2.13 40.80
C THR A 922 0.38 -0.95 41.70
N CYS A 923 -0.60 -0.08 41.96
CA CYS A 923 -0.49 1.12 42.79
C CYS A 923 -1.40 1.02 44.03
N GLY A 924 -1.16 0.01 44.86
CA GLY A 924 -1.88 -0.24 46.11
C GLY A 924 -3.32 -0.72 45.88
N GLY A 925 -4.23 -0.37 46.79
CA GLY A 925 -5.60 -0.89 46.82
C GLY A 925 -6.66 0.14 47.24
N PHE A 926 -7.90 -0.29 47.42
CA PHE A 926 -8.98 0.58 47.92
C PHE A 926 -8.72 1.07 49.35
N ASP A 927 -8.36 0.15 50.25
CA ASP A 927 -8.00 0.38 51.65
C ASP A 927 -6.68 -0.38 51.96
N ALA A 928 -5.76 -0.42 50.99
CA ALA A 928 -4.44 -1.04 51.12
C ALA A 928 -3.38 -0.17 50.42
N MET A 929 -2.16 -0.13 50.94
CA MET A 929 -1.09 0.72 50.44
C MET A 929 0.19 -0.11 50.25
N ASN A 930 0.78 -0.02 49.05
CA ASN A 930 2.14 -0.53 48.81
C ASN A 930 3.12 0.50 49.38
N ILE A 931 3.97 0.09 50.32
CA ILE A 931 4.86 0.98 51.06
C ILE A 931 6.29 0.81 50.59
N PHE A 932 6.99 1.93 50.43
CA PHE A 932 8.37 1.98 49.97
C PHE A 932 9.24 2.89 50.85
N GLU A 933 10.53 2.56 50.93
CA GLU A 933 11.61 3.43 51.39
C GLU A 933 12.13 4.27 50.21
N ALA A 934 12.40 5.55 50.46
CA ALA A 934 12.72 6.57 49.45
C ALA A 934 14.19 6.61 49.02
#